data_AF-A0A321LDA4-F1
#
_entry.id   AF-A0A321LDA4-F1
#
_cell.length_a   1.000
_cell.length_b   1.000
_cell.length_c   1.000
_cell.angle_alpha   90.00
_cell.angle_beta   90.00
_cell.angle_gamma   90.00
#
_symmetry.space_group_name_H-M   'P 1'
#
loop_
_entity.id
_entity.type
_entity.pdbx_description
1 polymer ?
#
loop_
_entity_poly.entity_id
_entity_poly.type
_entity_poly.pdbx_seq_one_letter_code
_entity_poly.pdbx_strand_id
1 'polypeptide(L)'
;MTREKSRELITIILLAGLVLCGRMEAGTVNGQIQIASSGKGVANGVLTFTLSQPAVVSGTATIVTTPVNCYTDALGNVVGLPNPQVLPVLSNNPGSGSLPSGSYYVRYTWANSSGESVASPEAQRVTTQTGTLIVQTPANPPGNATQWKIYIGTAAGAETLQATQNAPFSNYSQSTPVVSGTSLPGTNSSVCSLRFNDELQPSYTGYVVNLTTASGAGVPGFPQKWYLSGGAAGTVNVSSGTPLYSGVVAYPQAVVTAPAANGQQSINGPLNLNGFGLTAGTVRAASLQATGPNPWWDVCQNGLACDGTTDDTAAFNSLLTTACTGGGGTLWIPPAKTVRFASAPNHIPCGLTLAGAYSRGSAFGFGSFIKCDYTESTATNACLWWDGANAATQGNGGGIRGINIQKGDGKTGGAAVKISGTDCTARAGNFHLSGVRISQGTGTWAYDTYVDGSACATAGTQGSRDNYFSDFDVFGGTTEAIHLDNCAHCYFDGLETSPSGANGSVNITGAGAGTAASTDVLITASQIGGNLTYGFSSSLACSACNVTGTVSISANNLSSTFDGIAGAVSNSGGTAIYATNQVSVQGPISATGTIQTTNGHIVSGADVGSPIAGDIVTDLAGFFGVSGRIFFGHNGNDILSNGTLGNFTFTSSATNPTIRLGGNTASFPSWKRNGAAWNARLADDSADANVTAGAFTAATYTTATNCASSGGACGSAAAGRVTIAAAATTVTVATTAVTANSEILMQEDSTLGTALSVTCNATTGRTYTVTTRTAGTSFIVTASAAPAVNPACLSYKIVN
;
A
#
# COMPACT_ATOMS: atom_id res chain seq x y z
N MET A 1 98.50 25.16 33.63
CA MET A 1 97.12 25.62 33.40
C MET A 1 96.48 24.69 32.40
N THR A 2 95.46 23.96 32.84
CA THR A 2 95.08 22.64 32.38
C THR A 2 94.14 22.66 31.17
N ARG A 3 94.24 21.62 30.32
CA ARG A 3 93.38 21.32 29.16
C ARG A 3 91.87 21.29 29.48
N GLU A 4 91.48 21.29 30.76
CA GLU A 4 90.08 21.39 31.20
C GLU A 4 89.47 22.78 31.03
N LYS A 5 90.20 23.87 31.27
CA LYS A 5 89.61 25.23 31.14
C LYS A 5 89.32 25.65 29.70
N SER A 6 90.00 25.06 28.71
CA SER A 6 89.74 25.33 27.29
C SER A 6 88.50 24.59 26.77
N ARG A 7 88.15 23.43 27.36
CA ARG A 7 86.93 22.69 27.01
C ARG A 7 85.66 23.32 27.58
N GLU A 8 85.71 23.89 28.79
CA GLU A 8 84.56 24.64 29.31
C GLU A 8 84.32 25.96 28.57
N LEU A 9 85.38 26.69 28.19
CA LEU A 9 85.21 27.94 27.45
C LEU A 9 84.72 27.70 26.01
N ILE A 10 85.20 26.65 25.33
CA ILE A 10 84.71 26.27 23.99
C ILE A 10 83.30 25.70 24.06
N THR A 11 82.92 24.98 25.12
CA THR A 11 81.54 24.49 25.28
C THR A 11 80.59 25.63 25.62
N ILE A 12 80.97 26.59 26.47
CA ILE A 12 80.16 27.79 26.75
C ILE A 12 80.07 28.71 25.52
N ILE A 13 81.14 28.82 24.71
CA ILE A 13 81.11 29.59 23.45
C ILE A 13 80.38 28.86 22.32
N LEU A 14 80.37 27.52 22.25
CA LEU A 14 79.51 26.78 21.31
C LEU A 14 78.05 26.73 21.76
N LEU A 15 77.75 26.68 23.06
CA LEU A 15 76.37 26.72 23.58
C LEU A 15 75.78 28.13 23.53
N ALA A 16 76.58 29.18 23.75
CA ALA A 16 76.19 30.57 23.47
C ALA A 16 76.23 30.90 21.97
N GLY A 17 77.06 30.17 21.19
CA GLY A 17 77.23 30.32 19.75
C GLY A 17 76.10 29.69 18.92
N LEU A 18 75.51 28.58 19.36
CA LEU A 18 74.35 27.96 18.71
C LEU A 18 73.00 28.63 19.04
N VAL A 19 72.99 29.58 19.99
CA VAL A 19 71.82 30.44 20.28
C VAL A 19 71.80 31.68 19.38
N LEU A 20 72.77 31.83 18.46
CA LEU A 20 72.83 32.95 17.52
C LEU A 20 71.93 32.73 16.29
N CYS A 21 70.91 33.59 16.21
CA CYS A 21 70.32 34.11 14.98
C CYS A 21 69.41 33.18 14.15
N GLY A 22 68.71 32.23 14.77
CA GLY A 22 67.38 31.91 14.28
C GLY A 22 66.50 33.14 14.46
N ARG A 23 66.34 33.99 13.43
CA ARG A 23 65.26 34.98 13.42
C ARG A 23 63.98 34.18 13.52
N MET A 24 63.46 34.06 14.73
CA MET A 24 62.17 33.45 14.95
C MET A 24 61.15 34.41 14.37
N GLU A 25 60.82 34.25 13.09
CA GLU A 25 59.78 35.04 12.44
C GLU A 25 58.44 34.70 13.11
N ALA A 26 57.58 35.69 13.30
CA ALA A 26 56.24 35.47 13.83
C ALA A 26 55.28 35.46 12.65
N GLY A 27 54.32 34.53 12.66
CA GLY A 27 53.30 34.44 11.63
C GLY A 27 52.56 35.76 11.41
N THR A 28 52.11 35.96 10.17
CA THR A 28 51.43 37.17 9.72
C THR A 28 49.94 36.94 9.56
N VAL A 29 49.11 37.82 10.11
CA VAL A 29 47.66 37.85 9.82
C VAL A 29 47.37 39.01 8.87
N ASN A 30 46.78 38.72 7.72
CA ASN A 30 46.37 39.72 6.73
C ASN A 30 44.93 39.45 6.26
N GLY A 31 44.44 40.24 5.30
CA GLY A 31 43.06 40.14 4.80
C GLY A 31 42.14 41.21 5.39
N GLN A 32 40.86 41.18 5.04
CA GLN A 32 39.85 42.18 5.39
C GLN A 32 38.77 41.55 6.27
N ILE A 33 38.43 42.20 7.38
CA ILE A 33 37.33 41.76 8.25
C ILE A 33 36.10 42.58 7.93
N GLN A 34 35.06 41.92 7.41
CA GLN A 34 33.81 42.56 7.00
C GLN A 34 32.67 42.29 7.98
N ILE A 35 31.76 43.26 8.12
CA ILE A 35 30.51 43.08 8.85
C ILE A 35 29.50 42.41 7.92
N ALA A 36 29.02 41.22 8.29
CA ALA A 36 28.15 40.39 7.46
C ALA A 36 26.90 41.12 6.91
N SER A 37 26.33 42.05 7.68
CA SER A 37 25.13 42.79 7.27
C SER A 37 25.36 43.86 6.20
N SER A 38 26.60 44.33 6.02
CA SER A 38 26.90 45.46 5.13
C SER A 38 27.94 45.17 4.05
N GLY A 39 28.71 44.08 4.19
CA GLY A 39 29.88 43.80 3.33
C GLY A 39 31.01 44.82 3.48
N LYS A 40 30.86 45.82 4.35
CA LYS A 40 31.88 46.83 4.62
C LYS A 40 32.86 46.31 5.66
N GLY A 41 34.13 46.65 5.48
CA GLY A 41 35.17 46.36 6.46
C GLY A 41 34.91 47.06 7.79
N VAL A 42 35.31 46.43 8.90
CA VAL A 42 35.32 47.09 10.21
C VAL A 42 36.45 48.12 10.20
N ALA A 43 36.14 49.38 9.95
CA ALA A 43 37.15 50.44 9.82
C ALA A 43 37.79 50.81 11.17
N ASN A 44 39.13 50.92 11.19
CA ASN A 44 39.92 51.41 12.33
C ASN A 44 39.62 50.68 13.66
N GLY A 45 39.34 49.38 13.60
CA GLY A 45 39.08 48.52 14.75
C GLY A 45 40.36 47.97 15.39
N VAL A 46 40.21 47.40 16.57
CA VAL A 46 41.30 46.75 17.33
C VAL A 46 41.01 45.26 17.45
N LEU A 47 41.93 44.43 16.95
CA LEU A 47 41.97 43.00 17.18
C LEU A 47 42.90 42.68 18.34
N THR A 48 42.35 42.18 19.44
CA THR A 48 43.13 41.78 20.61
C THR A 48 43.20 40.26 20.69
N PHE A 49 44.38 39.72 20.41
CA PHE A 49 44.70 38.29 20.48
C PHE A 49 45.19 37.95 21.88
N THR A 50 44.37 37.25 22.66
CA THR A 50 44.74 36.76 23.99
C THR A 50 44.94 35.26 23.94
N LEU A 51 46.10 34.76 24.35
CA LEU A 51 46.31 33.32 24.43
C LEU A 51 45.29 32.68 25.38
N SER A 52 44.74 31.53 25.00
CA SER A 52 43.79 30.78 25.84
C SER A 52 44.43 30.22 27.11
N GLN A 53 45.75 30.12 27.12
CA GLN A 53 46.60 29.72 28.25
C GLN A 53 48.02 30.27 28.03
N PRO A 54 48.82 30.50 29.10
CA PRO A 54 50.22 30.85 28.93
C PRO A 54 50.96 29.81 28.09
N ALA A 55 51.83 30.27 27.18
CA ALA A 55 52.62 29.40 26.32
C ALA A 55 54.05 29.93 26.14
N VAL A 56 54.96 29.00 25.85
CA VAL A 56 56.33 29.29 25.43
C VAL A 56 56.50 28.96 23.96
N VAL A 57 57.41 29.65 23.28
CA VAL A 57 57.77 29.27 21.89
C VAL A 57 58.55 27.96 21.92
N SER A 58 58.07 26.96 21.18
CA SER A 58 58.67 25.63 21.08
C SER A 58 60.16 25.71 20.76
N GLY A 59 60.97 24.94 21.50
CA GLY A 59 62.43 24.98 21.39
C GLY A 59 63.11 26.18 22.06
N THR A 60 62.36 27.05 22.76
CA THR A 60 62.93 28.17 23.53
C THR A 60 62.32 28.28 24.93
N ALA A 61 62.95 29.09 25.78
CA ALA A 61 62.41 29.49 27.08
C ALA A 61 61.64 30.83 27.05
N THR A 62 61.27 31.31 25.85
CA THR A 62 60.63 32.63 25.69
C THR A 62 59.13 32.50 25.90
N ILE A 63 58.61 33.18 26.93
CA ILE A 63 57.17 33.32 27.16
C ILE A 63 56.58 34.18 26.05
N VAL A 64 55.51 33.70 25.41
CA VAL A 64 54.85 34.44 24.34
C VAL A 64 54.11 35.65 24.92
N THR A 65 54.37 36.83 24.35
CA THR A 65 53.68 38.06 24.74
C THR A 65 52.19 37.96 24.42
N THR A 66 51.34 38.16 25.42
CA THR A 66 49.89 38.21 25.29
C THR A 66 49.33 39.29 26.23
N PRO A 67 48.36 40.12 25.81
CA PRO A 67 47.73 40.12 24.49
C PRO A 67 48.60 40.73 23.38
N VAL A 68 48.36 40.34 22.13
CA VAL A 68 48.89 41.02 20.95
C VAL A 68 47.77 41.84 20.32
N ASN A 69 48.02 43.13 20.08
CA ASN A 69 47.08 44.00 19.39
C ASN A 69 47.46 44.14 17.92
N CYS A 70 46.50 43.83 17.06
CA CYS A 70 46.48 44.24 15.66
C CYS A 70 45.29 45.16 15.42
N TYR A 71 45.21 45.71 14.21
CA TYR A 71 44.23 46.72 13.89
C TYR A 71 43.64 46.45 12.52
N THR A 72 42.57 47.16 12.20
CA THR A 72 42.11 47.28 10.82
C THR A 72 42.33 48.69 10.30
N ASP A 73 42.63 48.85 9.02
CA ASP A 73 42.70 50.16 8.38
C ASP A 73 41.30 50.76 8.13
N ALA A 74 41.22 51.88 7.41
CA ALA A 74 39.96 52.55 7.09
C ALA A 74 39.04 51.71 6.18
N LEU A 75 39.58 50.71 5.48
CA LEU A 75 38.84 49.79 4.63
C LEU A 75 38.55 48.47 5.33
N GLY A 76 39.08 48.22 6.53
CA GLY A 76 38.90 46.97 7.26
C GLY A 76 40.01 45.94 7.03
N ASN A 77 41.10 46.29 6.34
CA ASN A 77 42.25 45.39 6.16
C ASN A 77 43.05 45.27 7.45
N VAL A 78 43.43 44.05 7.84
CA VAL A 78 44.23 43.77 9.02
C VAL A 78 45.65 44.31 8.84
N VAL A 79 46.09 45.13 9.79
CA VAL A 79 47.37 45.85 9.81
C VAL A 79 48.02 45.79 11.19
N GLY A 80 49.33 46.01 11.25
CA GLY A 80 50.12 45.95 12.47
C GLY A 80 49.98 47.16 13.38
N LEU A 81 49.80 48.35 12.81
CA LEU A 81 49.70 49.63 13.51
C LEU A 81 48.36 50.30 13.17
N PRO A 82 47.72 50.99 14.13
CA PRO A 82 46.48 51.71 13.84
C PRO A 82 46.78 52.95 13.01
N ASN A 83 45.83 53.32 12.17
CA ASN A 83 45.85 54.63 11.54
C ASN A 83 45.60 55.71 12.61
N PRO A 84 46.43 56.76 12.72
CA PRO A 84 46.16 57.83 13.67
C PRO A 84 44.85 58.53 13.32
N GLN A 85 43.91 58.59 14.27
CA GLN A 85 42.59 59.19 14.07
C GLN A 85 42.52 60.65 14.56
N VAL A 86 43.54 61.11 15.28
CA VAL A 86 43.56 62.43 15.92
C VAL A 86 44.52 63.34 15.17
N LEU A 87 44.13 64.60 15.00
CA LEU A 87 44.96 65.66 14.42
C LEU A 87 46.20 65.90 15.31
N PRO A 88 47.40 66.14 14.74
CA PRO A 88 48.55 66.54 15.55
C PRO A 88 48.26 67.86 16.27
N VAL A 89 48.66 67.95 17.54
CA VAL A 89 48.54 69.19 18.32
C VAL A 89 49.75 70.06 18.04
N LEU A 90 49.49 71.27 17.54
CA LEU A 90 50.53 72.19 17.08
C LEU A 90 50.60 73.41 17.98
N SER A 91 51.81 73.79 18.35
CA SER A 91 52.12 75.09 18.95
C SER A 91 53.29 75.74 18.22
N ASN A 92 53.52 77.04 18.45
CA ASN A 92 54.66 77.73 17.87
C ASN A 92 55.36 78.57 18.94
N ASN A 93 56.69 78.64 18.85
CA ASN A 93 57.52 79.50 19.68
C ASN A 93 58.09 80.64 18.82
N PRO A 94 57.42 81.81 18.76
CA PRO A 94 57.89 82.94 17.97
C PRO A 94 59.24 83.45 18.49
N GLY A 95 60.15 83.83 17.59
CA GLY A 95 61.48 84.34 17.97
C GLY A 95 62.55 83.28 18.29
N SER A 96 62.29 81.99 18.02
CA SER A 96 63.28 80.91 18.11
C SER A 96 63.39 80.18 16.77
N GLY A 97 64.59 79.84 16.29
CA GLY A 97 64.75 79.17 14.99
C GLY A 97 64.64 80.10 13.77
N SER A 98 64.64 79.51 12.58
CA SER A 98 64.64 80.13 11.25
C SER A 98 63.50 79.66 10.34
N LEU A 99 62.48 78.95 10.86
CA LEU A 99 61.29 78.59 10.07
C LEU A 99 60.53 79.89 9.70
N PRO A 100 60.34 80.22 8.42
CA PRO A 100 59.68 81.46 7.99
C PRO A 100 58.24 81.58 8.50
N SER A 101 57.69 82.80 8.48
CA SER A 101 56.24 82.97 8.66
C SER A 101 55.49 82.34 7.48
N GLY A 102 54.45 81.56 7.76
CA GLY A 102 53.66 80.88 6.75
C GLY A 102 52.60 79.95 7.32
N SER A 103 51.79 79.36 6.44
CA SER A 103 50.89 78.27 6.77
C SER A 103 51.63 76.94 6.66
N TYR A 104 51.62 76.16 7.73
CA TYR A 104 52.21 74.84 7.78
C TYR A 104 51.14 73.79 8.00
N TYR A 105 51.19 72.73 7.21
CA TYR A 105 50.31 71.59 7.27
C TYR A 105 51.11 70.41 7.82
N VAL A 106 50.58 69.75 8.84
CA VAL A 106 51.29 68.71 9.59
C VAL A 106 50.45 67.45 9.67
N ARG A 107 51.10 66.33 9.39
CA ARG A 107 50.59 64.99 9.67
C ARG A 107 51.66 64.16 10.35
N TYR A 108 51.23 63.07 10.97
CA TYR A 108 52.16 62.08 11.50
C TYR A 108 51.70 60.66 11.18
N THR A 109 52.64 59.72 11.20
CA THR A 109 52.38 58.28 11.07
C THR A 109 53.04 57.53 12.22
N TRP A 110 52.57 56.32 12.48
CA TRP A 110 53.25 55.35 13.32
C TRP A 110 54.06 54.40 12.43
N ALA A 111 55.26 54.06 12.84
CA ALA A 111 56.10 53.08 12.16
C ALA A 111 56.71 52.08 13.15
N ASN A 112 56.99 50.89 12.65
CA ASN A 112 57.81 49.89 13.32
C ASN A 112 58.63 49.11 12.29
N SER A 113 59.32 48.06 12.72
CA SER A 113 60.11 47.21 11.82
C SER A 113 59.28 46.54 10.72
N SER A 114 57.97 46.43 10.91
CA SER A 114 57.04 45.73 10.01
C SER A 114 56.34 46.66 9.03
N GLY A 115 56.53 47.98 9.11
CA GLY A 115 55.97 48.95 8.17
C GLY A 115 55.47 50.23 8.84
N GLU A 116 54.62 50.97 8.13
CA GLU A 116 54.18 52.31 8.50
C GLU A 116 52.67 52.48 8.29
N SER A 117 51.99 53.17 9.20
CA SER A 117 50.57 53.49 9.10
C SER A 117 50.29 54.52 8.00
N VAL A 118 49.02 54.70 7.63
CA VAL A 118 48.64 55.94 6.92
C VAL A 118 48.81 57.14 7.84
N ALA A 119 48.85 58.32 7.23
CA ALA A 119 48.97 59.59 7.95
C ALA A 119 47.71 59.94 8.75
N SER A 120 47.91 60.65 9.86
CA SER A 120 46.86 61.32 10.60
C SER A 120 46.05 62.28 9.70
N PRO A 121 44.86 62.71 10.14
CA PRO A 121 44.26 63.93 9.61
C PRO A 121 45.24 65.11 9.65
N GLU A 122 45.12 66.00 8.68
CA GLU A 122 45.97 67.17 8.50
C GLU A 122 45.63 68.27 9.52
N ALA A 123 46.62 68.70 10.31
CA ALA A 123 46.49 69.89 11.13
C ALA A 123 47.20 71.07 10.47
N GLN A 124 46.59 72.26 10.53
CA GLN A 124 47.19 73.49 10.03
C GLN A 124 47.62 74.40 11.19
N ARG A 125 48.81 75.00 11.07
CA ARG A 125 49.25 76.11 11.93
C ARG A 125 49.77 77.25 11.09
N VAL A 126 49.21 78.44 11.30
CA VAL A 126 49.76 79.70 10.76
C VAL A 126 50.79 80.23 11.74
N THR A 127 51.98 80.52 11.24
CA THR A 127 53.04 81.24 11.97
C THR A 127 53.11 82.66 11.42
N THR A 128 52.92 83.65 12.28
CA THR A 128 52.86 85.08 11.86
C THR A 128 54.22 85.77 11.88
N GLN A 129 55.26 85.12 12.41
CA GLN A 129 56.64 85.59 12.46
C GLN A 129 57.59 84.38 12.32
N THR A 130 58.85 84.64 11.94
CA THR A 130 59.91 83.61 11.95
C THR A 130 60.02 82.98 13.34
N GLY A 131 60.06 81.65 13.39
CA GLY A 131 59.97 80.93 14.65
C GLY A 131 60.26 79.43 14.54
N THR A 132 59.72 78.68 15.50
CA THR A 132 59.78 77.22 15.55
C THR A 132 58.36 76.67 15.65
N LEU A 133 58.03 75.69 14.83
CA LEU A 133 56.78 74.92 14.92
C LEU A 133 57.02 73.69 15.82
N ILE A 134 56.18 73.51 16.83
CA ILE A 134 56.27 72.40 17.77
C ILE A 134 55.10 71.46 17.51
N VAL A 135 55.41 70.21 17.17
CA VAL A 135 54.45 69.11 17.03
C VAL A 135 54.47 68.31 18.31
N GLN A 136 53.36 68.35 19.06
CA GLN A 136 53.27 67.62 20.32
C GLN A 136 53.06 66.13 20.08
N THR A 137 53.71 65.30 20.90
CA THR A 137 53.50 63.85 20.86
C THR A 137 52.04 63.51 21.22
N PRO A 138 51.37 62.64 20.46
CA PRO A 138 50.02 62.17 20.79
C PRO A 138 49.95 61.50 22.16
N ALA A 139 48.87 61.74 22.92
CA ALA A 139 48.74 61.32 24.31
C ALA A 139 48.71 59.79 24.54
N ASN A 140 48.49 58.98 23.50
CA ASN A 140 48.42 57.52 23.59
C ASN A 140 49.04 56.88 22.33
N PRO A 141 50.38 56.80 22.22
CA PRO A 141 51.00 56.07 21.12
C PRO A 141 50.62 54.58 21.16
N PRO A 142 50.44 53.92 20.01
CA PRO A 142 50.22 52.47 19.96
C PRO A 142 51.39 51.74 20.61
N GLY A 143 51.10 50.76 21.48
CA GLY A 143 52.14 50.07 22.26
C GLY A 143 53.19 49.32 21.43
N ASN A 144 52.91 49.06 20.15
CA ASN A 144 53.81 48.40 19.21
C ASN A 144 54.41 49.32 18.14
N ALA A 145 54.19 50.64 18.23
CA ALA A 145 54.91 51.63 17.43
C ALA A 145 56.30 51.85 18.04
N THR A 146 57.36 51.63 17.26
CA THR A 146 58.73 51.93 17.70
C THR A 146 59.21 53.27 17.18
N GLN A 147 58.52 53.82 16.18
CA GLN A 147 58.80 55.09 15.53
C GLN A 147 57.51 55.90 15.34
N TRP A 148 57.63 57.22 15.40
CA TRP A 148 56.63 58.14 14.86
C TRP A 148 57.31 59.11 13.91
N LYS A 149 56.71 59.28 12.73
CA LYS A 149 57.27 60.09 11.66
C LYS A 149 56.42 61.33 11.48
N ILE A 150 57.08 62.47 11.33
CA ILE A 150 56.45 63.79 11.24
C ILE A 150 56.61 64.32 9.84
N TYR A 151 55.50 64.69 9.22
CA TYR A 151 55.42 65.22 7.86
C TYR A 151 54.93 66.65 7.94
N ILE A 152 55.63 67.56 7.26
CA ILE A 152 55.28 68.98 7.22
C ILE A 152 55.35 69.46 5.78
N GLY A 153 54.38 70.27 5.38
CA GLY A 153 54.32 70.94 4.07
C GLY A 153 53.87 72.40 4.21
N THR A 154 54.13 73.19 3.16
CA THR A 154 53.66 74.59 3.05
C THR A 154 52.36 74.73 2.26
N ALA A 155 51.83 73.61 1.74
CA ALA A 155 50.53 73.50 1.10
C ALA A 155 49.83 72.21 1.58
N ALA A 156 48.50 72.25 1.65
CA ALA A 156 47.67 71.09 2.03
C ALA A 156 47.92 69.92 1.07
N GLY A 157 48.07 68.71 1.61
CA GLY A 157 48.35 67.49 0.85
C GLY A 157 49.74 67.38 0.22
N ALA A 158 50.64 68.34 0.48
CA ALA A 158 52.03 68.36 -0.03
C ALA A 158 53.07 68.09 1.07
N GLU A 159 52.68 67.48 2.19
CA GLU A 159 53.57 67.23 3.31
C GLU A 159 54.60 66.15 3.00
N THR A 160 55.85 66.40 3.39
CA THR A 160 56.95 65.44 3.25
C THR A 160 57.66 65.21 4.58
N LEU A 161 58.27 64.04 4.73
CA LEU A 161 58.94 63.61 5.96
C LEU A 161 60.00 64.62 6.41
N GLN A 162 59.85 65.18 7.61
CA GLN A 162 60.82 66.07 8.25
C GLN A 162 61.60 65.38 9.36
N ALA A 163 60.98 64.42 10.06
CA ALA A 163 61.63 63.70 11.14
C ALA A 163 61.06 62.31 11.38
N THR A 164 61.93 61.43 11.87
CA THR A 164 61.57 60.13 12.46
C THR A 164 62.13 60.12 13.88
N GLN A 165 61.29 59.94 14.89
CA GLN A 165 61.77 59.71 16.25
C GLN A 165 61.45 58.29 16.71
N ASN A 166 62.37 57.70 17.46
CA ASN A 166 62.16 56.40 18.09
C ASN A 166 61.46 56.55 19.45
N ALA A 167 60.77 55.51 19.93
CA ALA A 167 60.20 55.48 21.27
C ALA A 167 61.30 55.51 22.37
N PRO A 168 61.08 56.15 23.54
CA PRO A 168 59.89 56.90 23.93
C PRO A 168 59.78 58.22 23.14
N PHE A 169 58.57 58.52 22.68
CA PHE A 169 58.33 59.68 21.82
C PHE A 169 58.33 61.00 22.61
N SER A 170 58.81 62.07 21.98
CA SER A 170 58.91 63.42 22.56
C SER A 170 58.47 64.48 21.56
N ASN A 171 58.15 65.70 22.01
CA ASN A 171 57.71 66.76 21.09
C ASN A 171 58.78 67.02 20.01
N TYR A 172 58.35 67.19 18.76
CA TYR A 172 59.25 67.54 17.66
C TYR A 172 59.24 69.05 17.42
N SER A 173 60.42 69.65 17.28
CA SER A 173 60.58 71.09 17.00
C SER A 173 61.16 71.29 15.61
N GLN A 174 60.36 71.81 14.69
CA GLN A 174 60.79 72.24 13.36
C GLN A 174 61.27 73.70 13.45
N SER A 175 62.57 73.88 13.58
CA SER A 175 63.20 75.21 13.71
C SER A 175 63.86 75.70 12.42
N THR A 176 63.92 74.90 11.36
CA THR A 176 64.47 75.29 10.05
C THR A 176 63.41 75.21 8.95
N PRO A 177 63.59 75.86 7.78
CA PRO A 177 62.68 75.71 6.64
C PRO A 177 62.38 74.25 6.30
N VAL A 178 61.13 73.97 5.93
CA VAL A 178 60.68 72.64 5.49
C VAL A 178 61.47 72.21 4.24
N VAL A 179 62.01 71.00 4.26
CA VAL A 179 62.74 70.42 3.12
C VAL A 179 61.89 69.40 2.39
N SER A 180 62.12 69.22 1.09
CA SER A 180 61.50 68.13 0.34
C SER A 180 62.02 66.78 0.86
N GLY A 181 61.11 65.92 1.30
CA GLY A 181 61.41 64.57 1.79
C GLY A 181 60.55 63.50 1.13
N THR A 182 60.54 62.31 1.70
CA THR A 182 59.62 61.23 1.28
C THR A 182 58.17 61.67 1.46
N SER A 183 57.32 61.37 0.49
CA SER A 183 55.88 61.63 0.56
C SER A 183 55.21 60.80 1.66
N LEU A 184 54.01 61.24 2.05
CA LEU A 184 53.14 60.49 2.95
C LEU A 184 52.83 59.08 2.40
N PRO A 185 52.77 58.04 3.25
CA PRO A 185 52.26 56.73 2.84
C PRO A 185 50.79 56.81 2.42
N GLY A 186 50.48 56.31 1.21
CA GLY A 186 49.10 56.22 0.71
C GLY A 186 48.30 55.05 1.27
N THR A 187 48.98 54.05 1.85
CA THR A 187 48.39 52.83 2.43
C THR A 187 49.14 52.46 3.70
N ASN A 188 48.46 51.80 4.63
CA ASN A 188 49.09 51.24 5.81
C ASN A 188 49.85 49.96 5.42
N SER A 189 51.18 50.00 5.49
CA SER A 189 52.07 48.90 5.14
C SER A 189 52.48 48.04 6.33
N SER A 190 52.05 48.41 7.54
CA SER A 190 52.41 47.68 8.76
C SER A 190 51.70 46.32 8.83
N VAL A 191 52.44 45.29 9.25
CA VAL A 191 51.95 43.90 9.30
C VAL A 191 51.56 43.48 10.71
N CYS A 192 50.39 42.85 10.86
CA CYS A 192 49.97 42.19 12.10
C CYS A 192 50.74 40.87 12.26
N SER A 193 51.62 40.81 13.27
CA SER A 193 52.49 39.66 13.49
C SER A 193 52.37 39.13 14.91
N LEU A 194 52.20 37.81 15.03
CA LEU A 194 52.09 37.07 16.29
C LEU A 194 52.54 35.62 16.13
N ARG A 195 52.85 34.95 17.23
CA ARG A 195 53.25 33.53 17.20
C ARG A 195 52.07 32.64 16.85
N PHE A 196 52.20 31.75 15.88
CA PHE A 196 51.12 30.81 15.54
C PHE A 196 51.11 29.60 16.47
N ASN A 197 49.95 28.95 16.56
CA ASN A 197 49.63 27.94 17.57
C ASN A 197 50.53 26.69 17.46
N ASP A 198 51.02 26.39 16.27
CA ASP A 198 51.98 25.32 15.98
C ASP A 198 53.42 25.63 16.42
N GLU A 199 53.72 26.90 16.74
CA GLU A 199 54.97 27.31 17.40
C GLU A 199 54.87 27.29 18.94
N LEU A 200 53.69 27.04 19.51
CA LEU A 200 53.45 27.20 20.94
C LEU A 200 53.51 25.86 21.70
N GLN A 201 54.02 25.91 22.94
CA GLN A 201 53.92 24.84 23.92
C GLN A 201 53.19 25.34 25.18
N PRO A 202 52.11 24.67 25.64
CA PRO A 202 51.60 23.39 25.15
C PRO A 202 51.02 23.47 23.74
N SER A 203 51.17 22.39 22.96
CA SER A 203 50.41 22.21 21.72
C SER A 203 48.92 22.36 22.03
N TYR A 204 48.14 22.91 21.08
CA TYR A 204 46.73 23.31 21.28
C TYR A 204 46.48 24.62 22.04
N THR A 205 47.51 25.45 22.30
CA THR A 205 47.24 26.82 22.78
C THR A 205 46.49 27.59 21.69
N GLY A 206 45.30 28.13 21.98
CA GLY A 206 44.43 28.92 21.09
C GLY A 206 44.58 30.43 21.29
N TYR A 207 43.95 31.24 20.43
CA TYR A 207 43.73 32.67 20.68
C TYR A 207 42.25 32.95 20.92
N VAL A 208 41.92 33.64 22.01
CA VAL A 208 40.65 34.36 22.18
C VAL A 208 40.85 35.74 21.54
N VAL A 209 40.24 35.93 20.39
CA VAL A 209 40.32 37.16 19.60
C VAL A 209 39.11 38.01 19.93
N ASN A 210 39.35 39.22 20.44
CA ASN A 210 38.33 40.25 20.59
C ASN A 210 38.46 41.24 19.43
N LEU A 211 37.34 41.73 18.91
CA LEU A 211 37.32 42.81 17.92
C LEU A 211 36.43 43.95 18.43
N THR A 212 37.01 45.13 18.56
CA THR A 212 36.29 46.37 18.87
C THR A 212 36.38 47.35 17.70
N THR A 213 35.36 48.18 17.55
CA THR A 213 35.34 49.29 16.60
C THR A 213 36.22 50.45 17.07
N ALA A 214 36.45 51.45 16.23
CA ALA A 214 37.20 52.67 16.59
C ALA A 214 36.64 53.41 17.82
N SER A 215 35.35 53.26 18.13
CA SER A 215 34.71 53.85 19.31
C SER A 215 34.85 52.98 20.57
N GLY A 216 35.49 51.81 20.47
CA GLY A 216 35.63 50.83 21.55
C GLY A 216 34.45 49.87 21.71
N ALA A 217 33.38 50.01 20.91
CA ALA A 217 32.25 49.07 20.96
C ALA A 217 32.64 47.70 20.40
N GLY A 218 32.24 46.62 21.07
CA GLY A 218 32.48 45.24 20.62
C GLY A 218 31.73 44.93 19.32
N VAL A 219 32.38 44.23 18.40
CA VAL A 219 31.76 43.78 17.14
C VAL A 219 30.96 42.49 17.40
N PRO A 220 29.67 42.42 17.02
CA PRO A 220 28.86 41.20 17.20
C PRO A 220 29.54 39.97 16.59
N GLY A 221 29.52 38.85 17.33
CA GLY A 221 30.21 37.62 16.96
C GLY A 221 31.64 37.49 17.48
N PHE A 222 32.17 38.51 18.18
CA PHE A 222 33.41 38.44 18.98
C PHE A 222 33.10 38.50 20.49
N PRO A 223 33.89 37.86 21.36
CA PRO A 223 35.14 37.15 21.08
C PRO A 223 34.98 35.83 20.29
N GLN A 224 36.00 35.48 19.52
CA GLN A 224 36.12 34.20 18.81
C GLN A 224 37.36 33.44 19.25
N LYS A 225 37.31 32.10 19.23
CA LYS A 225 38.50 31.27 19.45
C LYS A 225 39.13 30.90 18.11
N TRP A 226 40.37 31.33 17.88
CA TRP A 226 41.12 31.08 16.64
C TRP A 226 42.28 30.11 16.87
N TYR A 227 42.52 29.26 15.88
CA TYR A 227 43.70 28.39 15.75
C TYR A 227 44.50 28.77 14.51
N LEU A 228 45.58 29.53 14.70
CA LEU A 228 46.48 29.98 13.64
C LEU A 228 47.58 28.93 13.45
N SER A 229 47.82 28.49 12.22
CA SER A 229 48.89 27.55 11.88
C SER A 229 49.57 27.95 10.58
N GLY A 230 50.78 27.45 10.35
CA GLY A 230 51.64 27.83 9.21
C GLY A 230 53.07 28.16 9.59
N GLY A 231 53.43 28.05 10.87
CA GLY A 231 54.76 28.33 11.42
C GLY A 231 55.19 29.80 11.32
N ALA A 232 56.49 30.01 11.59
CA ALA A 232 57.14 31.31 11.75
C ALA A 232 57.01 32.28 10.56
N ALA A 233 56.94 31.74 9.34
CA ALA A 233 56.76 32.50 8.09
C ALA A 233 55.33 32.37 7.52
N GLY A 234 54.41 31.75 8.27
CA GLY A 234 53.04 31.52 7.84
C GLY A 234 52.27 32.82 7.66
N THR A 235 51.39 32.86 6.67
CA THR A 235 50.43 33.96 6.48
C THR A 235 49.02 33.42 6.55
N VAL A 236 48.22 33.94 7.47
CA VAL A 236 46.78 33.65 7.59
C VAL A 236 46.00 34.82 7.00
N ASN A 237 45.27 34.56 5.93
CA ASN A 237 44.40 35.53 5.28
C ASN A 237 42.95 35.41 5.78
N VAL A 238 42.52 36.35 6.61
CA VAL A 238 41.17 36.35 7.21
C VAL A 238 40.07 36.66 6.20
N SER A 239 40.39 37.19 5.01
CA SER A 239 39.42 37.31 3.91
C SER A 239 38.97 35.94 3.39
N SER A 240 39.81 34.90 3.56
CA SER A 240 39.50 33.52 3.16
C SER A 240 38.70 32.75 4.21
N GLY A 241 38.32 33.41 5.31
CA GLY A 241 37.62 32.81 6.44
C GLY A 241 38.40 32.96 7.75
N THR A 242 37.68 32.98 8.88
CA THR A 242 38.30 33.02 10.21
C THR A 242 38.75 31.61 10.61
N PRO A 243 39.98 31.43 11.11
CA PRO A 243 40.54 30.12 11.44
C PRO A 243 40.02 29.62 12.81
N LEU A 244 38.80 29.10 12.86
CA LEU A 244 38.10 28.74 14.11
C LEU A 244 38.72 27.51 14.81
N TYR A 245 38.89 27.61 16.14
CA TYR A 245 39.58 26.62 16.97
C TYR A 245 38.80 25.31 17.22
N SER A 246 37.47 25.28 17.16
CA SER A 246 36.67 24.13 17.63
C SER A 246 35.70 23.52 16.61
N GLY A 247 35.75 23.88 15.33
CA GLY A 247 34.80 23.39 14.31
C GLY A 247 33.33 23.77 14.55
N VAL A 248 33.02 24.52 15.62
CA VAL A 248 31.69 25.03 15.92
C VAL A 248 31.62 26.47 15.42
N VAL A 249 30.84 26.67 14.34
CA VAL A 249 30.52 27.99 13.81
C VAL A 249 29.49 28.63 14.73
N ALA A 250 29.87 29.70 15.43
CA ALA A 250 28.93 30.53 16.18
C ALA A 250 28.38 31.61 15.24
N TYR A 251 27.08 31.53 14.92
CA TYR A 251 26.39 32.53 14.11
C TYR A 251 26.24 33.86 14.86
N PRO A 252 26.24 35.00 14.15
CA PRO A 252 26.11 35.14 12.69
C PRO A 252 27.45 35.13 11.94
N GLN A 253 27.70 34.10 11.14
CA GLN A 253 28.71 34.09 10.08
C GLN A 253 28.01 33.66 8.77
N ALA A 254 28.26 34.36 7.67
CA ALA A 254 27.59 34.09 6.40
C ALA A 254 28.06 32.74 5.84
N VAL A 255 27.13 31.77 5.79
CA VAL A 255 27.30 30.46 5.12
C VAL A 255 27.39 30.59 3.59
N VAL A 256 27.27 31.81 3.07
CA VAL A 256 27.07 32.08 1.65
C VAL A 256 28.00 33.19 1.17
N THR A 257 29.30 33.09 1.44
CA THR A 257 30.29 33.82 0.63
C THR A 257 30.69 32.96 -0.56
N ALA A 258 30.62 33.53 -1.76
CA ALA A 258 31.03 32.91 -3.01
C ALA A 258 32.46 32.34 -2.85
N PRO A 259 32.63 31.01 -2.80
CA PRO A 259 33.93 30.39 -2.62
C PRO A 259 34.82 30.75 -3.80
N ALA A 260 36.09 31.10 -3.53
CA ALA A 260 37.08 31.31 -4.57
C ALA A 260 37.11 30.08 -5.50
N ALA A 261 37.05 30.32 -6.82
CA ALA A 261 36.99 29.29 -7.86
C ALA A 261 35.72 28.40 -7.89
N ASN A 262 34.59 28.85 -7.34
CA ASN A 262 33.33 28.09 -7.32
C ASN A 262 33.43 26.74 -6.58
N GLY A 263 34.33 26.62 -5.60
CA GLY A 263 34.44 25.41 -4.78
C GLY A 263 33.11 25.03 -4.13
N GLN A 264 32.67 23.79 -4.23
CA GLN A 264 31.41 23.35 -3.65
C GLN A 264 31.41 23.55 -2.12
N GLN A 265 30.46 24.35 -1.61
CA GLN A 265 30.19 24.44 -0.17
C GLN A 265 29.10 23.43 0.20
N SER A 266 29.33 22.61 1.22
CA SER A 266 28.35 21.68 1.75
C SER A 266 27.96 22.05 3.18
N ILE A 267 26.66 22.02 3.48
CA ILE A 267 26.14 22.05 4.84
C ILE A 267 25.78 20.62 5.17
N ASN A 268 26.56 19.98 6.05
CA ASN A 268 26.28 18.61 6.48
C ASN A 268 25.41 18.64 7.76
N GLY A 269 24.17 19.09 7.62
CA GLY A 269 23.18 19.19 8.70
C GLY A 269 21.88 19.91 8.29
N PRO A 270 20.81 19.88 9.12
CA PRO A 270 19.56 20.56 8.83
C PRO A 270 19.75 22.09 8.81
N LEU A 271 19.33 22.73 7.71
CA LEU A 271 19.24 24.18 7.61
C LEU A 271 17.82 24.63 7.95
N ASN A 272 17.64 25.28 9.11
CA ASN A 272 16.37 25.88 9.49
C ASN A 272 16.45 27.41 9.33
N LEU A 273 15.65 27.96 8.41
CA LEU A 273 15.57 29.40 8.14
C LEU A 273 14.47 30.12 8.92
N ASN A 274 13.77 29.46 9.84
CA ASN A 274 12.73 30.05 10.71
C ASN A 274 11.73 30.97 9.97
N GLY A 275 11.34 30.59 8.74
CA GLY A 275 10.37 31.33 7.92
C GLY A 275 10.96 32.43 7.03
N PHE A 276 12.28 32.67 7.05
CA PHE A 276 12.92 33.58 6.11
C PHE A 276 13.04 32.94 4.71
N GLY A 277 12.59 33.66 3.68
CA GLY A 277 12.70 33.22 2.29
C GLY A 277 14.14 33.23 1.78
N LEU A 278 14.55 32.15 1.11
CA LEU A 278 15.84 32.07 0.43
C LEU A 278 15.71 32.74 -0.95
N THR A 279 16.38 33.87 -1.16
CA THR A 279 16.50 34.50 -2.48
C THR A 279 17.86 34.12 -3.07
N ALA A 280 17.88 33.11 -3.93
CA ALA A 280 19.06 32.72 -4.70
C ALA A 280 18.81 32.91 -6.20
N GLY A 281 19.87 33.05 -7.00
CA GLY A 281 19.77 32.97 -8.47
C GLY A 281 19.35 31.57 -8.95
N THR A 282 19.77 31.15 -10.15
CA THR A 282 19.51 29.76 -10.61
C THR A 282 20.12 28.75 -9.64
N VAL A 283 19.27 28.10 -8.84
CA VAL A 283 19.67 26.97 -7.98
C VAL A 283 19.89 25.76 -8.88
N ARG A 284 21.14 25.53 -9.31
CA ARG A 284 21.53 24.27 -9.95
C ARG A 284 21.80 23.24 -8.86
N ALA A 285 20.73 22.71 -8.28
CA ALA A 285 20.83 21.48 -7.52
C ALA A 285 20.96 20.32 -8.51
N ALA A 286 21.89 19.39 -8.27
CA ALA A 286 21.90 18.12 -8.98
C ALA A 286 20.57 17.36 -8.79
N SER A 287 19.83 17.67 -7.72
CA SER A 287 18.39 17.46 -7.55
C SER A 287 17.82 18.46 -6.53
N LEU A 288 17.05 19.46 -7.00
CA LEU A 288 15.92 19.97 -6.22
C LEU A 288 14.70 19.39 -6.90
N GLN A 289 14.45 18.15 -6.52
CA GLN A 289 13.52 17.27 -7.17
C GLN A 289 12.85 16.58 -5.99
N ALA A 290 11.61 16.95 -5.66
CA ALA A 290 10.71 15.93 -5.18
C ALA A 290 10.42 15.04 -6.40
N THR A 291 11.41 14.24 -6.81
CA THR A 291 11.23 13.15 -7.76
C THR A 291 10.55 12.01 -7.02
N GLY A 292 9.33 12.28 -6.57
CA GLY A 292 8.32 11.26 -6.64
C GLY A 292 7.84 11.21 -8.10
N PRO A 293 7.58 10.03 -8.69
CA PRO A 293 7.11 9.88 -10.07
C PRO A 293 5.68 10.40 -10.35
N ASN A 294 5.18 11.37 -9.60
CA ASN A 294 3.99 12.14 -9.96
C ASN A 294 4.02 13.48 -9.19
N PRO A 295 3.91 14.64 -9.85
CA PRO A 295 3.69 15.89 -9.15
C PRO A 295 2.34 15.83 -8.42
N TRP A 296 2.36 16.13 -7.12
CA TRP A 296 1.14 16.33 -6.33
C TRP A 296 0.83 17.82 -6.31
N TRP A 297 -0.31 18.21 -6.86
CA TRP A 297 -0.80 19.59 -6.81
C TRP A 297 -1.87 19.71 -5.73
N ASP A 298 -1.57 20.42 -4.63
CA ASP A 298 -2.61 20.87 -3.70
C ASP A 298 -3.53 21.84 -4.45
N VAL A 299 -4.76 21.40 -4.73
CA VAL A 299 -5.65 22.16 -5.63
C VAL A 299 -6.01 23.54 -5.06
N CYS A 300 -6.06 23.68 -3.73
CA CYS A 300 -6.45 24.93 -3.08
C CYS A 300 -5.29 25.94 -3.10
N GLN A 301 -4.05 25.46 -3.05
CA GLN A 301 -2.87 26.31 -3.25
C GLN A 301 -2.66 26.68 -4.72
N ASN A 302 -3.31 25.97 -5.65
CA ASN A 302 -3.22 26.17 -7.09
C ASN A 302 -4.49 26.84 -7.68
N GLY A 303 -5.19 27.64 -6.87
CA GLY A 303 -6.21 28.58 -7.34
C GLY A 303 -7.65 28.16 -7.15
N LEU A 304 -7.94 26.92 -6.74
CA LEU A 304 -9.29 26.56 -6.30
C LEU A 304 -9.57 27.17 -4.92
N ALA A 305 -10.80 27.62 -4.68
CA ALA A 305 -11.24 28.17 -3.41
C ALA A 305 -11.44 27.05 -2.36
N CYS A 306 -11.98 25.89 -2.79
CA CYS A 306 -12.15 24.71 -1.94
C CYS A 306 -13.02 24.93 -0.68
N ASP A 307 -13.93 25.89 -0.70
CA ASP A 307 -14.76 26.31 0.43
C ASP A 307 -16.18 25.71 0.37
N GLY A 308 -16.47 24.87 -0.63
CA GLY A 308 -17.78 24.27 -0.88
C GLY A 308 -18.88 25.26 -1.31
N THR A 309 -18.55 26.53 -1.54
CA THR A 309 -19.49 27.62 -1.84
C THR A 309 -19.14 28.32 -3.15
N THR A 310 -17.88 28.71 -3.32
CA THR A 310 -17.33 29.32 -4.53
C THR A 310 -17.33 28.30 -5.68
N ASP A 311 -17.55 28.76 -6.91
CA ASP A 311 -17.46 27.91 -8.10
C ASP A 311 -16.00 27.71 -8.51
N ASP A 312 -15.50 26.49 -8.34
CA ASP A 312 -14.14 26.07 -8.65
C ASP A 312 -13.98 25.60 -10.10
N THR A 313 -15.04 25.53 -10.92
CA THR A 313 -14.99 24.91 -12.26
C THR A 313 -13.90 25.52 -13.16
N ALA A 314 -13.81 26.85 -13.23
CA ALA A 314 -12.81 27.51 -14.08
C ALA A 314 -11.36 27.29 -13.60
N ALA A 315 -11.14 27.35 -12.28
CA ALA A 315 -9.84 27.12 -11.67
C ALA A 315 -9.39 25.65 -11.84
N PHE A 316 -10.32 24.71 -11.64
CA PHE A 316 -10.10 23.29 -11.90
C PHE A 316 -9.71 23.04 -13.35
N ASN A 317 -10.43 23.63 -14.32
CA ASN A 317 -10.12 23.48 -15.75
C ASN A 317 -8.71 24.00 -16.10
N SER A 318 -8.30 25.13 -15.51
CA SER A 318 -6.94 25.67 -15.70
C SER A 318 -5.86 24.75 -15.12
N LEU A 319 -6.09 24.22 -13.90
CA LEU A 319 -5.17 23.29 -13.26
C LEU A 319 -5.09 21.95 -14.01
N LEU A 320 -6.23 21.46 -14.49
CA LEU A 320 -6.34 20.27 -15.32
C LEU A 320 -5.53 20.41 -16.62
N THR A 321 -5.65 21.54 -17.34
CA THR A 321 -4.82 21.80 -18.52
C THR A 321 -3.33 21.79 -18.18
N THR A 322 -2.95 22.39 -17.06
CA THR A 322 -1.55 22.42 -16.59
C THR A 322 -1.03 21.02 -16.31
N ALA A 323 -1.78 20.22 -15.54
CA ALA A 323 -1.43 18.86 -15.18
C ALA A 323 -1.35 17.94 -16.41
N CYS A 324 -2.34 18.00 -17.30
CA CYS A 324 -2.34 17.19 -18.51
C CYS A 324 -1.26 17.58 -19.52
N THR A 325 -0.89 18.86 -19.61
CA THR A 325 0.28 19.29 -20.41
C THR A 325 1.58 18.73 -19.83
N GLY A 326 1.65 18.54 -18.51
CA GLY A 326 2.75 17.88 -17.81
C GLY A 326 2.76 16.35 -17.88
N GLY A 327 1.81 15.73 -18.59
CA GLY A 327 1.72 14.27 -18.73
C GLY A 327 0.84 13.55 -17.68
N GLY A 328 0.02 14.29 -16.93
CA GLY A 328 -0.82 13.74 -15.86
C GLY A 328 -0.28 14.09 -14.47
N GLY A 329 -0.64 13.31 -13.45
CA GLY A 329 -0.19 13.52 -12.07
C GLY A 329 -1.28 13.35 -11.04
N THR A 330 -1.09 13.92 -9.84
CA THR A 330 -2.06 13.83 -8.75
C THR A 330 -2.57 15.21 -8.36
N LEU A 331 -3.87 15.46 -8.46
CA LEU A 331 -4.52 16.63 -7.85
C LEU A 331 -4.98 16.26 -6.43
N TRP A 332 -4.34 16.85 -5.43
CA TRP A 332 -4.63 16.61 -4.01
C TRP A 332 -5.65 17.61 -3.47
N ILE A 333 -6.79 17.12 -2.99
CA ILE A 333 -7.81 17.87 -2.27
C ILE A 333 -7.54 17.71 -0.76
N PRO A 334 -7.14 18.77 -0.03
CA PRO A 334 -6.85 18.66 1.39
C PRO A 334 -8.05 18.17 2.23
N PRO A 335 -7.83 17.53 3.40
CA PRO A 335 -8.90 17.16 4.30
C PRO A 335 -9.75 18.37 4.74
N ALA A 336 -11.04 18.12 4.97
CA ALA A 336 -12.05 19.13 5.33
C ALA A 336 -12.19 20.25 4.28
N LYS A 337 -11.89 19.95 3.01
CA LYS A 337 -12.09 20.84 1.88
C LYS A 337 -13.13 20.28 0.92
N THR A 338 -13.86 21.18 0.28
CA THR A 338 -14.89 20.84 -0.70
C THR A 338 -14.66 21.65 -1.96
N VAL A 339 -14.33 20.95 -3.06
CA VAL A 339 -14.30 21.54 -4.39
C VAL A 339 -15.73 21.58 -4.91
N ARG A 340 -16.25 22.75 -5.27
CA ARG A 340 -17.62 22.89 -5.80
C ARG A 340 -17.59 23.26 -7.27
N PHE A 341 -18.31 22.50 -8.09
CA PHE A 341 -18.53 22.81 -9.50
C PHE A 341 -19.94 23.35 -9.69
N ALA A 342 -20.12 24.59 -10.16
CA ALA A 342 -21.44 25.13 -10.49
C ALA A 342 -21.82 24.92 -11.98
N SER A 343 -20.90 24.41 -12.77
CA SER A 343 -21.10 23.92 -14.14
C SER A 343 -20.17 22.74 -14.42
N ALA A 344 -20.43 22.00 -15.50
CA ALA A 344 -19.63 20.83 -15.85
C ALA A 344 -18.15 21.20 -16.07
N PRO A 345 -17.19 20.57 -15.37
CA PRO A 345 -15.78 20.75 -15.67
C PRO A 345 -15.44 20.09 -17.01
N ASN A 346 -14.29 20.46 -17.56
CA ASN A 346 -13.76 19.83 -18.76
C ASN A 346 -13.50 18.34 -18.50
N HIS A 347 -13.59 17.53 -19.54
CA HIS A 347 -13.18 16.13 -19.47
C HIS A 347 -11.69 16.05 -19.13
N ILE A 348 -11.27 14.96 -18.52
CA ILE A 348 -9.92 14.67 -18.07
C ILE A 348 -9.28 13.75 -19.12
N PRO A 349 -8.48 14.29 -20.06
CA PRO A 349 -8.01 13.53 -21.21
C PRO A 349 -6.74 12.72 -20.92
N CYS A 350 -6.17 12.82 -19.72
CA CYS A 350 -4.84 12.30 -19.39
C CYS A 350 -4.82 11.44 -18.13
N GLY A 351 -3.64 10.85 -17.84
CA GLY A 351 -3.29 10.04 -16.67
C GLY A 351 -3.36 10.74 -15.31
N LEU A 352 -4.49 11.39 -14.99
CA LEU A 352 -4.64 12.23 -13.81
C LEU A 352 -5.41 11.48 -12.70
N THR A 353 -4.84 11.50 -11.49
CA THR A 353 -5.49 10.99 -10.29
C THR A 353 -5.97 12.15 -9.42
N LEU A 354 -7.25 12.17 -9.05
CA LEU A 354 -7.75 13.03 -7.99
C LEU A 354 -7.56 12.30 -6.66
N ALA A 355 -6.86 12.89 -5.70
CA ALA A 355 -6.58 12.27 -4.41
C ALA A 355 -7.08 13.14 -3.26
N GLY A 356 -7.57 12.51 -2.19
CA GLY A 356 -8.02 13.18 -0.98
C GLY A 356 -7.76 12.34 0.27
N ALA A 357 -8.08 12.91 1.43
CA ALA A 357 -7.98 12.27 2.73
C ALA A 357 -9.36 11.69 3.10
N TYR A 358 -9.59 10.44 2.75
CA TYR A 358 -10.86 9.76 3.05
C TYR A 358 -10.99 9.37 4.50
N SER A 359 -12.21 9.54 5.02
CA SER A 359 -12.68 8.80 6.18
C SER A 359 -14.01 8.14 5.84
N ARG A 360 -14.00 6.81 5.75
CA ARG A 360 -15.21 6.00 5.56
C ARG A 360 -16.19 6.30 6.67
N GLY A 361 -17.40 6.72 6.32
CA GLY A 361 -18.49 6.96 7.26
C GLY A 361 -18.46 8.28 8.03
N SER A 362 -17.60 9.25 7.69
CA SER A 362 -17.71 10.58 8.31
C SER A 362 -19.00 11.28 7.91
N ALA A 363 -19.66 11.88 8.89
CA ALA A 363 -20.63 12.94 8.63
C ALA A 363 -19.95 14.08 7.83
N PHE A 364 -20.73 14.81 7.04
CA PHE A 364 -20.29 15.97 6.27
C PHE A 364 -19.33 16.87 7.09
N GLY A 365 -18.18 17.21 6.51
CA GLY A 365 -17.18 18.10 7.13
C GLY A 365 -15.87 17.44 7.54
N PHE A 366 -15.77 16.10 7.54
CA PHE A 366 -14.50 15.39 7.74
C PHE A 366 -14.14 14.61 6.47
N GLY A 367 -13.03 14.99 5.83
CA GLY A 367 -12.53 14.38 4.59
C GLY A 367 -12.51 15.32 3.39
N SER A 368 -12.14 14.81 2.22
CA SER A 368 -12.08 15.58 0.96
C SER A 368 -13.33 15.37 0.13
N PHE A 369 -13.93 16.46 -0.37
CA PHE A 369 -15.22 16.42 -1.08
C PHE A 369 -15.14 17.07 -2.45
N ILE A 370 -15.90 16.52 -3.39
CA ILE A 370 -16.27 17.15 -4.66
C ILE A 370 -17.79 17.28 -4.69
N LYS A 371 -18.30 18.50 -4.84
CA LYS A 371 -19.73 18.81 -4.94
C LYS A 371 -20.07 19.29 -6.35
N CYS A 372 -20.87 18.52 -7.06
CA CYS A 372 -21.31 18.82 -8.42
C CYS A 372 -22.68 19.52 -8.36
N ASP A 373 -22.67 20.84 -8.31
CA ASP A 373 -23.83 21.69 -8.02
C ASP A 373 -24.54 22.22 -9.28
N TYR A 374 -24.80 21.32 -10.21
CA TYR A 374 -25.54 21.57 -11.45
C TYR A 374 -26.29 20.30 -11.91
N THR A 375 -27.25 20.47 -12.81
CA THR A 375 -28.05 19.38 -13.42
C THR A 375 -27.48 19.08 -14.79
N GLU A 376 -27.16 17.81 -15.08
CA GLU A 376 -26.71 17.38 -16.40
C GLU A 376 -27.90 17.27 -17.35
N SER A 377 -27.65 17.54 -18.63
CA SER A 377 -28.65 17.49 -19.69
C SER A 377 -29.02 16.07 -20.13
N THR A 378 -28.19 15.07 -19.82
CA THR A 378 -28.41 13.66 -20.17
C THR A 378 -28.03 12.77 -18.99
N ALA A 379 -28.50 11.52 -19.00
CA ALA A 379 -28.16 10.55 -17.97
C ALA A 379 -26.67 10.14 -18.00
N THR A 380 -26.02 10.20 -19.17
CA THR A 380 -24.65 9.70 -19.37
C THR A 380 -23.57 10.79 -19.37
N ASN A 381 -23.96 12.06 -19.31
CA ASN A 381 -23.03 13.15 -19.01
C ASN A 381 -22.58 13.00 -17.56
N ALA A 382 -21.32 13.27 -17.25
CA ALA A 382 -20.80 13.01 -15.91
C ALA A 382 -20.20 14.25 -15.25
N CYS A 383 -20.15 14.23 -13.92
CA CYS A 383 -19.46 15.28 -13.19
C CYS A 383 -17.94 15.21 -13.36
N LEU A 384 -17.37 14.02 -13.25
CA LEU A 384 -15.98 13.76 -13.53
C LEU A 384 -15.89 12.74 -14.66
N TRP A 385 -15.28 13.11 -15.78
CA TRP A 385 -15.23 12.28 -16.97
C TRP A 385 -13.79 12.11 -17.45
N TRP A 386 -13.26 10.90 -17.39
CA TRP A 386 -12.01 10.53 -18.07
C TRP A 386 -12.30 9.95 -19.44
N ASP A 387 -11.82 10.59 -20.49
CA ASP A 387 -12.02 10.14 -21.89
C ASP A 387 -10.74 9.66 -22.58
N GLY A 388 -9.57 9.86 -21.95
CA GLY A 388 -8.28 9.40 -22.47
C GLY A 388 -7.82 10.08 -23.77
N ALA A 389 -8.40 11.23 -24.14
CA ALA A 389 -8.19 11.87 -25.43
C ALA A 389 -6.79 12.52 -25.62
N ASN A 390 -5.95 12.61 -24.58
CA ASN A 390 -4.65 13.27 -24.68
C ASN A 390 -3.63 12.35 -25.37
N ALA A 391 -3.24 12.73 -26.59
CA ALA A 391 -2.26 12.03 -27.42
C ALA A 391 -0.95 11.67 -26.71
N ALA A 392 -0.46 12.53 -25.80
CA ALA A 392 0.81 12.31 -25.10
C ALA A 392 0.74 11.25 -24.00
N THR A 393 -0.47 10.93 -23.53
CA THR A 393 -0.71 10.03 -22.40
C THR A 393 -1.82 9.02 -22.70
N GLN A 394 -2.02 8.69 -23.99
CA GLN A 394 -3.04 7.74 -24.41
C GLN A 394 -2.87 6.40 -23.68
N GLY A 395 -3.95 5.90 -23.08
CA GLY A 395 -3.94 4.67 -22.30
C GLY A 395 -3.32 4.79 -20.89
N ASN A 396 -2.79 5.96 -20.50
CA ASN A 396 -2.44 6.22 -19.11
C ASN A 396 -3.72 6.64 -18.38
N GLY A 397 -4.24 5.78 -17.50
CA GLY A 397 -5.54 5.96 -16.84
C GLY A 397 -5.62 7.15 -15.91
N GLY A 398 -5.38 6.92 -14.63
CA GLY A 398 -5.63 7.90 -13.58
C GLY A 398 -6.58 7.32 -12.54
N GLY A 399 -7.36 8.17 -11.89
CA GLY A 399 -8.25 7.66 -10.86
C GLY A 399 -8.82 8.68 -9.92
N ILE A 400 -9.53 8.15 -8.93
CA ILE A 400 -9.98 8.88 -7.76
C ILE A 400 -9.60 8.06 -6.54
N ARG A 401 -8.88 8.68 -5.61
CA ARG A 401 -8.53 8.06 -4.35
C ARG A 401 -8.99 8.92 -3.19
N GLY A 402 -9.74 8.34 -2.29
CA GLY A 402 -9.96 8.94 -1.00
C GLY A 402 -10.86 10.20 -1.01
N ILE A 403 -11.86 10.25 -1.90
CA ILE A 403 -12.72 11.42 -2.10
C ILE A 403 -14.20 11.02 -1.95
N ASN A 404 -14.99 11.90 -1.34
CA ASN A 404 -16.44 11.83 -1.37
C ASN A 404 -16.99 12.69 -2.52
N ILE A 405 -17.84 12.12 -3.37
CA ILE A 405 -18.48 12.83 -4.48
C ILE A 405 -19.96 12.99 -4.16
N GLN A 406 -20.45 14.21 -4.28
CA GLN A 406 -21.83 14.57 -3.94
C GLN A 406 -22.50 15.36 -5.05
N LYS A 407 -23.78 15.07 -5.26
CA LYS A 407 -24.67 15.91 -6.06
C LYS A 407 -25.14 17.13 -5.27
N GLY A 408 -25.17 18.31 -5.88
CA GLY A 408 -25.75 19.50 -5.28
C GLY A 408 -27.22 19.32 -4.91
N ASP A 409 -27.69 20.06 -3.90
CA ASP A 409 -29.05 19.92 -3.40
C ASP A 409 -30.10 20.30 -4.46
N GLY A 410 -31.09 19.44 -4.65
CA GLY A 410 -32.11 19.59 -5.70
C GLY A 410 -31.59 19.46 -7.14
N LYS A 411 -30.33 19.09 -7.34
CA LYS A 411 -29.78 18.80 -8.68
C LYS A 411 -30.00 17.34 -9.03
N THR A 412 -30.16 17.04 -10.32
CA THR A 412 -30.52 15.71 -10.81
C THR A 412 -29.73 15.35 -12.07
N GLY A 413 -29.78 14.09 -12.47
CA GLY A 413 -29.25 13.62 -13.76
C GLY A 413 -27.78 13.23 -13.72
N GLY A 414 -27.26 12.84 -14.89
CA GLY A 414 -25.86 12.51 -15.12
C GLY A 414 -25.29 11.33 -14.35
N ALA A 415 -23.99 11.09 -14.57
CA ALA A 415 -23.18 10.17 -13.80
C ALA A 415 -22.27 10.93 -12.82
N ALA A 416 -21.97 10.39 -11.64
CA ALA A 416 -20.96 11.01 -10.78
C ALA A 416 -19.56 10.88 -11.41
N VAL A 417 -19.23 9.67 -11.85
CA VAL A 417 -17.97 9.34 -12.53
C VAL A 417 -18.26 8.64 -13.85
N LYS A 418 -17.58 9.09 -14.93
CA LYS A 418 -17.57 8.39 -16.22
C LYS A 418 -16.15 8.08 -16.68
N ILE A 419 -15.98 6.86 -17.19
CA ILE A 419 -14.76 6.38 -17.82
C ILE A 419 -15.11 5.99 -19.24
N SER A 420 -14.48 6.59 -20.25
CA SER A 420 -14.70 6.22 -21.64
C SER A 420 -13.43 6.25 -22.47
N GLY A 421 -13.57 6.00 -23.77
CA GLY A 421 -12.55 6.28 -24.78
C GLY A 421 -13.17 6.91 -26.02
N THR A 422 -12.37 7.63 -26.80
CA THR A 422 -12.78 8.07 -28.14
C THR A 422 -12.55 6.99 -29.18
N ASP A 423 -11.59 6.10 -28.95
CA ASP A 423 -11.27 4.91 -29.75
C ASP A 423 -10.42 3.91 -28.93
N CYS A 424 -9.99 2.80 -29.56
CA CYS A 424 -9.19 1.74 -28.91
C CYS A 424 -7.82 2.18 -28.40
N THR A 425 -7.26 3.28 -28.94
CA THR A 425 -5.95 3.84 -28.57
C THR A 425 -6.07 4.93 -27.53
N ALA A 426 -7.14 5.73 -27.59
CA ALA A 426 -7.44 6.83 -26.68
C ALA A 426 -8.59 6.45 -25.73
N ARG A 427 -8.29 5.54 -24.80
CA ARG A 427 -9.19 5.14 -23.70
C ARG A 427 -8.57 5.47 -22.35
N ALA A 428 -9.40 5.81 -21.38
CA ALA A 428 -8.99 5.98 -19.99
C ALA A 428 -8.82 4.62 -19.27
N GLY A 429 -7.99 3.72 -19.83
CA GLY A 429 -7.72 2.41 -19.21
C GLY A 429 -6.67 2.47 -18.10
N ASN A 430 -6.54 1.43 -17.27
CA ASN A 430 -5.73 1.46 -16.03
C ASN A 430 -6.23 2.54 -15.05
N PHE A 431 -7.55 2.62 -14.88
CA PHE A 431 -8.22 3.59 -14.01
C PHE A 431 -8.46 3.02 -12.61
N HIS A 432 -8.22 3.82 -11.57
CA HIS A 432 -8.30 3.36 -10.17
C HIS A 432 -9.27 4.21 -9.36
N LEU A 433 -10.35 3.61 -8.88
CA LEU A 433 -11.26 4.15 -7.86
C LEU A 433 -10.95 3.46 -6.53
N SER A 434 -10.43 4.17 -5.53
CA SER A 434 -10.06 3.57 -4.25
C SER A 434 -10.47 4.42 -3.05
N GLY A 435 -11.24 3.84 -2.13
CA GLY A 435 -11.73 4.56 -0.95
C GLY A 435 -12.59 5.76 -1.35
N VAL A 436 -13.49 5.55 -2.30
CA VAL A 436 -14.37 6.59 -2.84
C VAL A 436 -15.79 6.31 -2.42
N ARG A 437 -16.50 7.37 -2.03
CA ARG A 437 -17.92 7.29 -1.72
C ARG A 437 -18.70 8.26 -2.59
N ILE A 438 -19.71 7.77 -3.28
CA ILE A 438 -20.68 8.59 -4.01
C ILE A 438 -21.95 8.64 -3.17
N SER A 439 -22.19 9.78 -2.54
CA SER A 439 -23.30 9.96 -1.61
C SER A 439 -24.45 10.74 -2.22
N GLN A 440 -25.65 10.42 -1.76
CA GLN A 440 -26.82 11.27 -1.97
C GLN A 440 -26.85 12.34 -0.87
N GLY A 441 -26.80 13.60 -1.31
CA GLY A 441 -27.43 14.67 -0.54
C GLY A 441 -28.93 14.65 -0.81
N THR A 442 -29.53 15.82 -1.05
CA THR A 442 -30.89 15.88 -1.62
C THR A 442 -30.92 15.83 -3.15
N GLY A 443 -29.75 15.87 -3.79
CA GLY A 443 -29.61 15.65 -5.23
C GLY A 443 -29.42 14.19 -5.60
N THR A 444 -29.71 13.85 -6.85
CA THR A 444 -29.65 12.47 -7.36
C THR A 444 -28.81 12.35 -8.64
N TRP A 445 -28.15 11.22 -8.80
CA TRP A 445 -27.45 10.86 -10.02
C TRP A 445 -28.32 9.92 -10.85
N ALA A 446 -28.23 9.96 -12.19
CA ALA A 446 -28.76 8.86 -12.99
C ALA A 446 -27.92 7.59 -12.79
N TYR A 447 -26.60 7.74 -12.79
CA TYR A 447 -25.62 6.70 -12.50
C TYR A 447 -24.60 7.15 -11.46
N ASP A 448 -24.15 6.29 -10.56
CA ASP A 448 -23.00 6.66 -9.72
C ASP A 448 -21.71 6.54 -10.55
N THR A 449 -21.55 5.41 -11.23
CA THR A 449 -20.44 5.16 -12.15
C THR A 449 -20.94 4.65 -13.49
N TYR A 450 -20.42 5.24 -14.57
CA TYR A 450 -20.70 4.83 -15.95
C TYR A 450 -19.39 4.52 -16.69
N VAL A 451 -19.17 3.27 -17.06
CA VAL A 451 -18.02 2.85 -17.88
C VAL A 451 -18.50 2.60 -19.30
N ASP A 452 -17.92 3.32 -20.27
CA ASP A 452 -18.31 3.31 -21.67
C ASP A 452 -17.13 2.93 -22.56
N GLY A 453 -17.00 1.65 -22.85
CA GLY A 453 -16.04 1.12 -23.81
C GLY A 453 -16.60 0.96 -25.22
N SER A 454 -17.80 1.47 -25.52
CA SER A 454 -18.49 1.21 -26.80
C SER A 454 -17.71 1.69 -28.02
N ALA A 455 -16.88 2.74 -27.87
CA ALA A 455 -15.97 3.22 -28.91
C ALA A 455 -14.82 2.24 -29.24
N CYS A 456 -14.59 1.24 -28.40
CA CYS A 456 -13.55 0.23 -28.53
C CYS A 456 -14.17 -1.13 -28.92
N ALA A 457 -14.55 -1.32 -30.20
CA ALA A 457 -15.23 -2.55 -30.64
C ALA A 457 -14.31 -3.63 -31.27
N THR A 458 -13.02 -3.32 -31.47
CA THR A 458 -12.07 -4.22 -32.15
C THR A 458 -11.68 -5.40 -31.26
N ALA A 459 -11.88 -6.63 -31.74
CA ALA A 459 -11.52 -7.84 -31.01
C ALA A 459 -10.02 -7.87 -30.60
N GLY A 460 -9.75 -8.29 -29.37
CA GLY A 460 -8.42 -8.27 -28.73
C GLY A 460 -8.06 -6.92 -28.08
N THR A 461 -8.70 -5.84 -28.49
CA THR A 461 -8.51 -4.49 -27.94
C THR A 461 -9.81 -3.84 -27.49
N GLN A 462 -10.89 -4.60 -27.38
CA GLN A 462 -12.22 -4.06 -27.10
C GLN A 462 -12.33 -3.51 -25.67
N GLY A 463 -13.31 -2.62 -25.51
CA GLY A 463 -13.75 -2.08 -24.25
C GLY A 463 -12.84 -1.06 -23.55
N SER A 464 -13.37 -0.47 -22.49
CA SER A 464 -12.55 0.21 -21.47
C SER A 464 -11.79 -0.86 -20.69
N ARG A 465 -10.48 -0.69 -20.48
CA ARG A 465 -9.60 -1.75 -19.93
C ARG A 465 -8.98 -1.42 -18.60
N ASP A 466 -8.80 -2.45 -17.77
CA ASP A 466 -8.02 -2.42 -16.53
C ASP A 466 -8.58 -1.37 -15.56
N ASN A 467 -9.88 -1.44 -15.28
CA ASN A 467 -10.55 -0.54 -14.35
C ASN A 467 -10.63 -1.22 -12.98
N TYR A 468 -10.00 -0.63 -11.97
CA TYR A 468 -9.93 -1.15 -10.61
C TYR A 468 -10.77 -0.29 -9.68
N PHE A 469 -11.69 -0.91 -8.94
CA PHE A 469 -12.58 -0.29 -7.98
C PHE A 469 -12.36 -1.00 -6.64
N SER A 470 -11.87 -0.30 -5.62
CA SER A 470 -11.57 -0.86 -4.29
C SER A 470 -12.17 0.01 -3.18
N ASP A 471 -12.76 -0.59 -2.15
CA ASP A 471 -13.40 0.13 -1.04
C ASP A 471 -14.33 1.25 -1.57
N PHE A 472 -15.28 0.86 -2.43
CA PHE A 472 -16.08 1.77 -3.23
C PHE A 472 -17.55 1.72 -2.80
N ASP A 473 -18.04 2.82 -2.22
CA ASP A 473 -19.40 2.87 -1.69
C ASP A 473 -20.28 3.80 -2.56
N VAL A 474 -21.40 3.30 -3.10
CA VAL A 474 -22.29 4.05 -4.00
C VAL A 474 -23.75 4.01 -3.53
N PHE A 475 -24.36 5.18 -3.40
CA PHE A 475 -25.69 5.34 -2.82
C PHE A 475 -26.64 6.16 -3.70
N GLY A 476 -26.26 6.51 -4.94
CA GLY A 476 -26.72 7.70 -5.65
C GLY A 476 -27.57 7.55 -6.90
N GLY A 477 -27.45 6.42 -7.61
CA GLY A 477 -28.07 6.22 -8.91
C GLY A 477 -29.59 6.03 -8.87
N THR A 478 -30.34 6.81 -9.65
CA THR A 478 -31.79 6.61 -9.86
C THR A 478 -32.08 5.62 -10.96
N THR A 479 -31.21 5.55 -11.97
CA THR A 479 -31.31 4.56 -13.04
C THR A 479 -30.64 3.29 -12.58
N GLU A 480 -29.34 3.33 -12.30
CA GLU A 480 -28.50 2.21 -11.83
C GLU A 480 -27.34 2.79 -11.01
N ALA A 481 -26.78 2.05 -10.06
CA ALA A 481 -25.59 2.52 -9.35
C ALA A 481 -24.36 2.43 -10.26
N ILE A 482 -24.17 1.29 -10.92
CA ILE A 482 -23.02 1.06 -11.80
C ILE A 482 -23.52 0.53 -13.14
N HIS A 483 -23.10 1.19 -14.22
CA HIS A 483 -23.34 0.75 -15.58
C HIS A 483 -22.00 0.50 -16.29
N LEU A 484 -21.79 -0.72 -16.78
CA LEU A 484 -20.62 -1.12 -17.55
C LEU A 484 -21.05 -1.48 -18.97
N ASP A 485 -20.80 -0.59 -19.93
CA ASP A 485 -21.05 -0.86 -21.34
C ASP A 485 -19.73 -1.19 -22.05
N ASN A 486 -19.55 -2.46 -22.45
CA ASN A 486 -18.32 -2.96 -23.07
C ASN A 486 -17.07 -2.67 -22.20
N CYS A 487 -17.06 -3.11 -20.93
CA CYS A 487 -15.84 -3.08 -20.11
C CYS A 487 -15.07 -4.39 -20.23
N ALA A 488 -13.79 -4.30 -20.55
CA ALA A 488 -12.85 -5.41 -20.47
C ALA A 488 -11.99 -5.25 -19.22
N HIS A 489 -11.76 -6.30 -18.42
CA HIS A 489 -10.93 -6.23 -17.21
C HIS A 489 -11.43 -5.17 -16.20
N CYS A 490 -12.68 -5.29 -15.77
CA CYS A 490 -13.24 -4.47 -14.69
C CYS A 490 -13.19 -5.25 -13.38
N TYR A 491 -12.49 -4.74 -12.37
CA TYR A 491 -12.25 -5.40 -11.09
C TYR A 491 -12.86 -4.58 -9.95
N PHE A 492 -13.85 -5.13 -9.26
CA PHE A 492 -14.46 -4.55 -8.07
C PHE A 492 -14.04 -5.37 -6.84
N ASP A 493 -13.54 -4.71 -5.80
CA ASP A 493 -13.19 -5.32 -4.53
C ASP A 493 -13.75 -4.47 -3.37
N GLY A 494 -14.64 -5.04 -2.57
CA GLY A 494 -15.30 -4.27 -1.50
C GLY A 494 -16.26 -3.19 -2.03
N LEU A 495 -16.99 -3.47 -3.13
CA LEU A 495 -18.08 -2.61 -3.60
C LEU A 495 -19.27 -2.70 -2.63
N GLU A 496 -19.82 -1.56 -2.23
CA GLU A 496 -21.08 -1.48 -1.50
C GLU A 496 -22.08 -0.63 -2.29
N THR A 497 -23.17 -1.25 -2.77
CA THR A 497 -24.32 -0.52 -3.28
C THR A 497 -25.48 -0.67 -2.30
N SER A 498 -26.19 0.42 -2.01
CA SER A 498 -27.36 0.38 -1.12
C SER A 498 -28.60 0.95 -1.81
N PRO A 499 -29.78 0.34 -1.60
CA PRO A 499 -31.02 0.78 -2.22
C PRO A 499 -31.73 1.88 -1.42
N SER A 500 -31.11 2.48 -0.38
CA SER A 500 -31.73 3.43 0.55
C SER A 500 -32.17 4.74 -0.13
N GLY A 501 -33.25 4.68 -0.93
CA GLY A 501 -33.77 5.78 -1.75
C GLY A 501 -33.32 5.76 -3.21
N ALA A 502 -32.50 4.80 -3.63
CA ALA A 502 -31.83 4.75 -4.93
C ALA A 502 -31.89 3.35 -5.57
N ASN A 503 -31.55 3.24 -6.85
CA ASN A 503 -31.35 1.96 -7.51
C ASN A 503 -29.92 1.47 -7.30
N GLY A 504 -29.71 0.58 -6.32
CA GLY A 504 -28.42 -0.07 -6.05
C GLY A 504 -27.99 -1.11 -7.10
N SER A 505 -28.57 -1.13 -8.30
CA SER A 505 -28.29 -2.15 -9.30
C SER A 505 -26.93 -1.93 -9.99
N VAL A 506 -26.28 -3.04 -10.32
CA VAL A 506 -25.11 -3.12 -11.20
C VAL A 506 -25.57 -3.74 -12.52
N ASN A 507 -25.37 -3.04 -13.62
CA ASN A 507 -25.69 -3.52 -14.97
C ASN A 507 -24.42 -3.62 -15.82
N ILE A 508 -24.26 -4.75 -16.49
CA ILE A 508 -23.10 -5.07 -17.32
C ILE A 508 -23.61 -5.44 -18.70
N THR A 509 -23.39 -4.57 -19.69
CA THR A 509 -23.80 -4.76 -21.07
C THR A 509 -22.61 -4.89 -22.00
N GLY A 510 -22.85 -5.32 -23.23
CA GLY A 510 -21.90 -5.26 -24.33
C GLY A 510 -22.47 -4.42 -25.48
N ALA A 511 -21.59 -3.79 -26.25
CA ALA A 511 -21.96 -2.94 -27.37
C ALA A 511 -22.33 -3.77 -28.62
N GLY A 512 -23.46 -4.48 -28.55
CA GLY A 512 -24.35 -4.80 -29.69
C GLY A 512 -23.85 -5.63 -30.90
N ALA A 513 -22.56 -5.88 -31.12
CA ALA A 513 -22.10 -6.61 -32.30
C ALA A 513 -20.93 -7.55 -32.00
N GLY A 514 -21.22 -8.83 -31.74
CA GLY A 514 -20.38 -10.04 -31.94
C GLY A 514 -19.04 -10.17 -31.20
N THR A 515 -18.29 -9.09 -30.99
CA THR A 515 -16.94 -9.05 -30.40
C THR A 515 -16.77 -7.95 -29.33
N ALA A 516 -17.80 -7.13 -29.11
CA ALA A 516 -17.83 -6.05 -28.13
C ALA A 516 -18.57 -6.45 -26.84
N ALA A 517 -18.28 -7.65 -26.34
CA ALA A 517 -18.76 -8.11 -25.05
C ALA A 517 -17.93 -7.50 -23.92
N SER A 518 -18.55 -7.23 -22.77
CA SER A 518 -17.77 -7.01 -21.55
C SER A 518 -17.01 -8.30 -21.21
N THR A 519 -15.72 -8.22 -20.94
CA THR A 519 -14.88 -9.42 -20.72
C THR A 519 -14.10 -9.31 -19.43
N ASP A 520 -13.97 -10.40 -18.69
CA ASP A 520 -13.20 -10.48 -17.45
C ASP A 520 -13.63 -9.44 -16.41
N VAL A 521 -14.94 -9.39 -16.15
CA VAL A 521 -15.47 -8.62 -15.03
C VAL A 521 -15.38 -9.48 -13.78
N LEU A 522 -14.68 -8.98 -12.77
CA LEU A 522 -14.51 -9.63 -11.48
C LEU A 522 -15.09 -8.74 -10.39
N ILE A 523 -15.95 -9.29 -9.55
CA ILE A 523 -16.54 -8.62 -8.38
C ILE A 523 -16.19 -9.48 -7.16
N THR A 524 -15.48 -8.93 -6.19
CA THR A 524 -15.03 -9.62 -4.97
C THR A 524 -15.47 -8.91 -3.71
N ALA A 525 -15.80 -9.67 -2.66
CA ALA A 525 -16.10 -9.15 -1.32
C ALA A 525 -17.11 -7.99 -1.30
N SER A 526 -18.11 -8.04 -2.18
CA SER A 526 -18.98 -6.91 -2.50
C SER A 526 -20.41 -7.12 -2.01
N GLN A 527 -21.09 -6.06 -1.62
CA GLN A 527 -22.52 -6.03 -1.29
C GLN A 527 -23.27 -5.27 -2.38
N ILE A 528 -24.15 -5.95 -3.09
CA ILE A 528 -25.01 -5.34 -4.12
C ILE A 528 -26.43 -5.28 -3.58
N GLY A 529 -26.84 -4.08 -3.16
CA GLY A 529 -28.14 -3.74 -2.63
C GLY A 529 -29.30 -3.78 -3.64
N GLY A 530 -29.00 -3.83 -4.94
CA GLY A 530 -29.97 -3.92 -6.03
C GLY A 530 -29.80 -5.19 -6.88
N ASN A 531 -30.21 -5.10 -8.15
CA ASN A 531 -30.05 -6.20 -9.10
C ASN A 531 -28.62 -6.25 -9.64
N LEU A 532 -28.12 -7.45 -9.93
CA LEU A 532 -26.94 -7.64 -10.76
C LEU A 532 -27.42 -8.15 -12.12
N THR A 533 -27.52 -7.26 -13.10
CA THR A 533 -27.92 -7.62 -14.46
C THR A 533 -26.69 -7.71 -15.34
N TYR A 534 -26.58 -8.76 -16.15
CA TYR A 534 -25.54 -8.80 -17.16
C TYR A 534 -25.97 -9.53 -18.44
N GLY A 535 -25.57 -8.96 -19.57
CA GLY A 535 -25.84 -9.48 -20.90
C GLY A 535 -24.69 -9.14 -21.84
N PHE A 536 -24.36 -10.08 -22.73
CA PHE A 536 -23.24 -9.96 -23.67
C PHE A 536 -21.90 -9.76 -22.95
N SER A 537 -21.61 -10.63 -21.98
CA SER A 537 -20.32 -10.75 -21.31
C SER A 537 -19.68 -12.11 -21.59
N SER A 538 -18.37 -12.16 -21.87
CA SER A 538 -17.67 -13.43 -22.03
C SER A 538 -17.38 -14.11 -20.68
N SER A 539 -17.15 -13.31 -19.65
CA SER A 539 -16.70 -13.78 -18.34
C SER A 539 -17.12 -12.78 -17.26
N LEU A 540 -17.95 -13.25 -16.33
CA LEU A 540 -18.25 -12.57 -15.07
C LEU A 540 -17.94 -13.52 -13.92
N ALA A 541 -17.11 -13.09 -12.99
CA ALA A 541 -16.86 -13.79 -11.74
C ALA A 541 -17.30 -12.91 -10.58
N CYS A 542 -18.16 -13.44 -9.72
CA CYS A 542 -18.56 -12.82 -8.47
C CYS A 542 -18.16 -13.74 -7.32
N SER A 543 -17.17 -13.37 -6.51
CA SER A 543 -16.71 -14.16 -5.35
C SER A 543 -16.93 -13.41 -4.05
N ALA A 544 -17.48 -14.08 -3.04
CA ALA A 544 -17.95 -13.45 -1.81
C ALA A 544 -18.86 -12.23 -2.08
N CYS A 545 -19.72 -12.32 -3.08
CA CYS A 545 -20.67 -11.27 -3.45
C CYS A 545 -22.02 -11.50 -2.78
N ASN A 546 -22.49 -10.55 -1.95
CA ASN A 546 -23.84 -10.56 -1.42
C ASN A 546 -24.78 -9.71 -2.30
N VAL A 547 -25.44 -10.34 -3.27
CA VAL A 547 -26.47 -9.69 -4.09
C VAL A 547 -27.84 -9.89 -3.43
N THR A 548 -28.47 -8.79 -3.00
CA THR A 548 -29.77 -8.80 -2.32
C THR A 548 -30.96 -8.72 -3.29
N GLY A 549 -30.78 -8.10 -4.47
CA GLY A 549 -31.76 -8.10 -5.54
C GLY A 549 -31.67 -9.33 -6.45
N THR A 550 -32.10 -9.20 -7.69
CA THR A 550 -32.07 -10.30 -8.67
C THR A 550 -30.76 -10.33 -9.45
N VAL A 551 -30.15 -11.51 -9.58
CA VAL A 551 -29.11 -11.76 -10.57
C VAL A 551 -29.79 -12.14 -11.89
N SER A 552 -29.71 -11.28 -12.91
CA SER A 552 -30.41 -11.45 -14.19
C SER A 552 -29.43 -11.60 -15.35
N ILE A 553 -29.58 -12.69 -16.12
CA ILE A 553 -28.75 -13.03 -17.28
C ILE A 553 -29.61 -12.93 -18.54
N SER A 554 -29.32 -11.94 -19.40
CA SER A 554 -30.20 -11.57 -20.52
C SER A 554 -29.73 -12.04 -21.91
N ALA A 555 -28.51 -12.57 -22.06
CA ALA A 555 -27.96 -12.98 -23.36
C ALA A 555 -26.93 -14.12 -23.24
N ASN A 556 -26.50 -14.67 -24.39
CA ASN A 556 -25.48 -15.71 -24.50
C ASN A 556 -24.14 -15.21 -23.93
N ASN A 557 -23.88 -15.55 -22.67
CA ASN A 557 -22.56 -15.39 -22.06
C ASN A 557 -21.76 -16.68 -22.32
N LEU A 558 -20.43 -16.65 -22.13
CA LEU A 558 -19.62 -17.87 -22.29
C LEU A 558 -19.43 -18.60 -20.96
N SER A 559 -19.17 -17.86 -19.88
CA SER A 559 -19.04 -18.41 -18.53
C SER A 559 -19.40 -17.38 -17.46
N SER A 560 -20.05 -17.81 -16.40
CA SER A 560 -20.24 -16.98 -15.21
C SER A 560 -20.11 -17.80 -13.95
N THR A 561 -19.36 -17.28 -12.99
CA THR A 561 -19.15 -17.92 -11.68
C THR A 561 -19.67 -17.02 -10.57
N PHE A 562 -20.49 -17.56 -9.68
CA PHE A 562 -21.02 -16.82 -8.53
C PHE A 562 -20.78 -17.54 -7.21
N ASP A 563 -20.45 -16.77 -6.19
CA ASP A 563 -20.27 -17.21 -4.82
C ASP A 563 -20.86 -16.13 -3.90
N GLY A 564 -21.94 -16.49 -3.18
CA GLY A 564 -22.60 -15.62 -2.20
C GLY A 564 -24.00 -15.06 -2.56
N ILE A 565 -24.70 -15.55 -3.59
CA ILE A 565 -26.01 -15.00 -3.98
C ILE A 565 -27.07 -15.27 -2.89
N ALA A 566 -27.68 -14.19 -2.37
CA ALA A 566 -28.80 -14.25 -1.43
C ALA A 566 -30.18 -14.00 -2.07
N GLY A 567 -30.22 -13.32 -3.21
CA GLY A 567 -31.46 -13.00 -3.94
C GLY A 567 -31.86 -14.01 -5.03
N ALA A 568 -32.84 -13.63 -5.86
CA ALA A 568 -33.35 -14.47 -6.95
C ALA A 568 -32.37 -14.54 -8.14
N VAL A 569 -32.40 -15.64 -8.90
CA VAL A 569 -31.59 -15.81 -10.11
C VAL A 569 -32.51 -16.05 -11.32
N SER A 570 -32.37 -15.22 -12.35
CA SER A 570 -33.08 -15.35 -13.63
C SER A 570 -32.07 -15.52 -14.77
N ASN A 571 -32.19 -16.59 -15.55
CA ASN A 571 -31.30 -16.89 -16.66
C ASN A 571 -32.06 -17.15 -17.96
N SER A 572 -32.17 -16.12 -18.79
CA SER A 572 -32.75 -16.23 -20.13
C SER A 572 -31.72 -16.52 -21.23
N GLY A 573 -30.42 -16.41 -20.91
CA GLY A 573 -29.31 -16.39 -21.87
C GLY A 573 -28.75 -17.74 -22.31
N GLY A 574 -29.40 -18.87 -22.00
CA GLY A 574 -28.95 -20.21 -22.41
C GLY A 574 -27.57 -20.66 -21.88
N THR A 575 -26.90 -19.82 -21.07
CA THR A 575 -25.53 -20.06 -20.58
C THR A 575 -25.54 -20.82 -19.26
N ALA A 576 -24.51 -21.61 -19.00
CA ALA A 576 -24.34 -22.26 -17.70
C ALA A 576 -23.98 -21.26 -16.58
N ILE A 577 -24.62 -21.38 -15.42
CA ILE A 577 -24.22 -20.69 -14.18
C ILE A 577 -23.43 -21.67 -13.32
N TYR A 578 -22.18 -21.33 -13.02
CA TYR A 578 -21.38 -22.08 -12.05
C TYR A 578 -21.46 -21.39 -10.70
N ALA A 579 -21.98 -22.08 -9.69
CA ALA A 579 -21.96 -21.56 -8.34
C ALA A 579 -21.12 -22.44 -7.42
N THR A 580 -20.07 -21.85 -6.84
CA THR A 580 -19.03 -22.60 -6.12
C THR A 580 -19.28 -22.69 -4.61
N ASN A 581 -20.10 -21.80 -4.04
CA ASN A 581 -20.46 -21.75 -2.62
C ASN A 581 -21.99 -21.58 -2.44
N GLN A 582 -22.49 -21.35 -1.20
CA GLN A 582 -23.92 -21.24 -0.89
C GLN A 582 -24.65 -20.29 -1.85
N VAL A 583 -25.53 -20.85 -2.68
CA VAL A 583 -26.56 -20.11 -3.39
C VAL A 583 -27.86 -20.32 -2.64
N SER A 584 -28.29 -19.31 -1.88
CA SER A 584 -29.63 -19.31 -1.29
C SER A 584 -30.54 -18.58 -2.27
N VAL A 585 -31.08 -19.29 -3.27
CA VAL A 585 -32.06 -18.68 -4.18
C VAL A 585 -33.40 -18.58 -3.44
N GLN A 586 -33.67 -17.45 -2.80
CA GLN A 586 -34.99 -17.15 -2.25
C GLN A 586 -35.90 -16.58 -3.36
N GLY A 587 -36.24 -17.40 -4.35
CA GLY A 587 -37.10 -16.98 -5.46
C GLY A 587 -37.25 -18.01 -6.57
N PRO A 588 -38.16 -17.79 -7.53
CA PRO A 588 -38.33 -18.67 -8.69
C PRO A 588 -37.08 -18.62 -9.58
N ILE A 589 -36.56 -19.81 -9.92
CA ILE A 589 -35.50 -19.97 -10.93
C ILE A 589 -36.19 -20.16 -12.27
N SER A 590 -36.01 -19.22 -13.19
CA SER A 590 -36.35 -19.37 -14.61
C SER A 590 -35.05 -19.44 -15.39
N ALA A 591 -34.65 -20.66 -15.78
CA ALA A 591 -33.40 -20.90 -16.52
C ALA A 591 -33.67 -21.69 -17.81
N THR A 592 -33.19 -21.18 -18.93
CA THR A 592 -33.08 -21.93 -20.20
C THR A 592 -31.74 -22.66 -20.35
N GLY A 593 -30.79 -22.44 -19.44
CA GLY A 593 -29.46 -23.08 -19.40
C GLY A 593 -29.20 -23.92 -18.13
N THR A 594 -28.05 -24.58 -18.07
CA THR A 594 -27.61 -25.44 -16.95
C THR A 594 -27.22 -24.60 -15.73
N ILE A 595 -27.64 -25.00 -14.53
CA ILE A 595 -27.11 -24.47 -13.27
C ILE A 595 -26.29 -25.57 -12.62
N GLN A 596 -24.98 -25.37 -12.48
CA GLN A 596 -24.07 -26.34 -11.87
C GLN A 596 -23.57 -25.81 -10.52
N THR A 597 -23.81 -26.58 -9.45
CA THR A 597 -23.30 -26.28 -8.09
C THR A 597 -22.27 -27.32 -7.70
N THR A 598 -21.06 -26.92 -7.30
CA THR A 598 -19.96 -27.86 -7.03
C THR A 598 -19.82 -28.32 -5.58
N ASN A 599 -20.54 -27.73 -4.61
CA ASN A 599 -20.34 -27.97 -3.17
C ASN A 599 -21.60 -28.33 -2.34
N GLY A 600 -22.50 -29.18 -2.87
CA GLY A 600 -23.55 -29.83 -2.05
C GLY A 600 -24.61 -28.88 -1.48
N HIS A 601 -25.09 -27.93 -2.28
CA HIS A 601 -26.00 -26.88 -1.83
C HIS A 601 -27.47 -27.12 -2.19
N ILE A 602 -28.36 -26.68 -1.30
CA ILE A 602 -29.81 -26.90 -1.37
C ILE A 602 -30.45 -25.81 -2.22
N VAL A 603 -30.90 -26.15 -3.42
CA VAL A 603 -31.87 -25.33 -4.17
C VAL A 603 -33.23 -25.48 -3.48
N SER A 604 -33.53 -24.63 -2.50
CA SER A 604 -34.81 -24.62 -1.77
C SER A 604 -35.72 -23.51 -2.33
N GLY A 605 -36.12 -23.65 -3.60
CA GLY A 605 -37.11 -22.76 -4.20
C GLY A 605 -38.52 -23.33 -4.04
N ALA A 606 -39.41 -22.57 -3.40
CA ALA A 606 -40.78 -22.98 -3.09
C ALA A 606 -41.73 -23.06 -4.32
N ASP A 607 -41.36 -22.53 -5.48
CA ASP A 607 -42.17 -22.60 -6.71
C ASP A 607 -41.27 -22.63 -7.95
N VAL A 608 -40.98 -23.82 -8.48
CA VAL A 608 -40.43 -23.98 -9.83
C VAL A 608 -41.60 -23.97 -10.81
N GLY A 609 -42.11 -22.78 -11.14
CA GLY A 609 -43.34 -22.59 -11.92
C GLY A 609 -43.28 -22.98 -13.41
N SER A 610 -42.12 -23.40 -13.93
CA SER A 610 -41.94 -23.83 -15.32
C SER A 610 -40.90 -24.95 -15.40
N PRO A 611 -41.08 -25.97 -16.28
CA PRO A 611 -40.09 -27.03 -16.45
C PRO A 611 -38.73 -26.43 -16.81
N ILE A 612 -37.70 -26.75 -16.02
CA ILE A 612 -36.30 -26.45 -16.35
C ILE A 612 -35.95 -27.33 -17.55
N ALA A 613 -35.68 -26.72 -18.70
CA ALA A 613 -35.43 -27.43 -19.96
C ALA A 613 -33.95 -27.84 -20.16
N GLY A 614 -33.18 -27.95 -19.06
CA GLY A 614 -31.75 -28.27 -19.09
C GLY A 614 -31.35 -29.26 -18.00
N ASP A 615 -30.25 -29.99 -18.24
CA ASP A 615 -29.69 -30.95 -17.30
C ASP A 615 -29.31 -30.27 -15.97
N ILE A 616 -29.83 -30.80 -14.87
CA ILE A 616 -29.33 -30.50 -13.52
C ILE A 616 -28.29 -31.57 -13.19
N VAL A 617 -27.02 -31.28 -13.44
CA VAL A 617 -25.90 -32.17 -13.10
C VAL A 617 -25.46 -31.87 -11.66
N THR A 618 -25.92 -32.68 -10.69
CA THR A 618 -25.40 -32.64 -9.31
C THR A 618 -24.44 -33.80 -9.08
N ASP A 619 -23.16 -33.50 -8.87
CA ASP A 619 -22.10 -34.51 -8.76
C ASP A 619 -21.85 -34.99 -7.31
N LEU A 620 -22.81 -34.91 -6.39
CA LEU A 620 -22.62 -35.42 -5.02
C LEU A 620 -23.91 -35.78 -4.26
N ALA A 621 -23.75 -36.66 -3.26
CA ALA A 621 -24.74 -37.38 -2.43
C ALA A 621 -25.68 -36.52 -1.51
N GLY A 622 -26.15 -35.36 -1.98
CA GLY A 622 -27.07 -34.49 -1.27
C GLY A 622 -28.55 -34.82 -1.54
N PHE A 623 -29.36 -34.85 -0.49
CA PHE A 623 -30.80 -35.10 -0.55
C PHE A 623 -31.53 -33.96 -1.31
N PHE A 624 -32.24 -34.28 -2.40
CA PHE A 624 -33.19 -33.36 -3.04
C PHE A 624 -34.48 -33.29 -2.20
N GLY A 625 -34.55 -32.32 -1.28
CA GLY A 625 -35.75 -32.02 -0.53
C GLY A 625 -36.71 -31.13 -1.32
N VAL A 626 -37.37 -31.64 -2.35
CA VAL A 626 -38.47 -30.91 -3.00
C VAL A 626 -39.80 -31.21 -2.30
N SER A 627 -40.59 -30.19 -2.02
CA SER A 627 -41.97 -30.34 -1.53
C SER A 627 -42.97 -30.65 -2.66
N GLY A 628 -42.49 -31.22 -3.78
CA GLY A 628 -43.25 -31.45 -5.01
C GLY A 628 -42.75 -32.64 -5.84
N ARG A 629 -43.30 -32.83 -7.04
CA ARG A 629 -42.88 -33.88 -7.98
C ARG A 629 -41.59 -33.46 -8.70
N ILE A 630 -40.56 -34.32 -8.67
CA ILE A 630 -39.40 -34.22 -9.59
C ILE A 630 -39.80 -34.88 -10.91
N PHE A 631 -39.76 -34.14 -12.02
CA PHE A 631 -39.86 -34.69 -13.36
C PHE A 631 -38.47 -34.75 -13.98
N PHE A 632 -37.94 -35.96 -14.20
CA PHE A 632 -36.81 -36.19 -15.09
C PHE A 632 -37.39 -36.38 -16.50
N GLY A 633 -37.42 -35.30 -17.27
CA GLY A 633 -38.01 -35.29 -18.62
C GLY A 633 -36.94 -35.09 -19.68
N HIS A 634 -36.17 -36.14 -20.00
CA HIS A 634 -35.27 -36.13 -21.16
C HIS A 634 -35.57 -37.29 -22.13
N ASN A 635 -35.35 -37.03 -23.43
CA ASN A 635 -35.63 -37.95 -24.55
C ASN A 635 -34.55 -39.04 -24.74
N GLY A 636 -33.81 -39.41 -23.69
CA GLY A 636 -32.71 -40.38 -23.73
C GLY A 636 -32.62 -41.21 -22.44
N ASN A 637 -31.90 -42.34 -22.50
CA ASN A 637 -31.75 -43.29 -21.39
C ASN A 637 -31.12 -42.63 -20.14
N ASP A 638 -31.94 -42.28 -19.15
CA ASP A 638 -31.48 -41.87 -17.83
C ASP A 638 -31.00 -43.09 -17.03
N ILE A 639 -29.69 -43.13 -16.75
CA ILE A 639 -29.09 -44.12 -15.87
C ILE A 639 -28.86 -43.44 -14.50
N LEU A 640 -29.71 -43.72 -13.51
CA LEU A 640 -29.35 -43.47 -12.10
C LEU A 640 -28.29 -44.50 -11.68
N SER A 641 -27.02 -44.25 -12.01
CA SER A 641 -25.90 -45.06 -11.51
C SER A 641 -25.40 -44.48 -10.19
N ASN A 642 -25.66 -45.17 -9.08
CA ASN A 642 -24.94 -44.90 -7.84
C ASN A 642 -23.53 -45.51 -7.96
N GLY A 643 -22.51 -44.67 -8.14
CA GLY A 643 -21.12 -45.07 -8.36
C GLY A 643 -20.45 -45.78 -7.17
N THR A 644 -21.10 -45.91 -6.00
CA THR A 644 -20.55 -46.64 -4.86
C THR A 644 -21.68 -47.20 -4.00
N LEU A 645 -21.84 -48.53 -3.97
CA LEU A 645 -22.67 -49.41 -3.10
C LEU A 645 -23.55 -48.79 -1.99
N GLY A 646 -24.30 -47.73 -2.28
CA GLY A 646 -25.12 -46.99 -1.34
C GLY A 646 -26.58 -47.37 -1.56
N ASN A 647 -27.24 -47.78 -0.48
CA ASN A 647 -28.67 -48.09 -0.50
C ASN A 647 -29.48 -46.90 -1.00
N PHE A 648 -30.25 -47.11 -2.07
CA PHE A 648 -31.27 -46.16 -2.51
C PHE A 648 -32.46 -46.22 -1.53
N THR A 649 -32.48 -45.30 -0.57
CA THR A 649 -33.43 -45.33 0.55
C THR A 649 -34.58 -44.36 0.31
N PHE A 650 -35.79 -44.87 0.09
CA PHE A 650 -37.00 -44.07 0.06
C PHE A 650 -37.53 -43.87 1.49
N THR A 651 -37.30 -42.70 2.07
CA THR A 651 -37.94 -42.29 3.33
C THR A 651 -39.25 -41.56 3.03
N SER A 652 -40.33 -42.30 2.80
CA SER A 652 -41.66 -41.68 2.71
C SER A 652 -42.27 -41.47 4.10
N SER A 653 -42.68 -40.26 4.44
CA SER A 653 -43.64 -40.00 5.53
C SER A 653 -45.10 -40.29 5.10
N ALA A 654 -45.34 -40.55 3.81
CA ALA A 654 -46.65 -40.89 3.28
C ALA A 654 -46.93 -42.40 3.35
N THR A 655 -48.18 -42.77 3.67
CA THR A 655 -48.68 -44.12 3.97
C THR A 655 -48.61 -45.15 2.84
N ASN A 656 -47.99 -44.86 1.68
CA ASN A 656 -47.80 -45.78 0.56
C ASN A 656 -46.75 -45.29 -0.46
N PRO A 657 -45.44 -45.50 -0.25
CA PRO A 657 -44.45 -45.25 -1.31
C PRO A 657 -44.62 -46.25 -2.45
N THR A 658 -44.75 -45.77 -3.69
CA THR A 658 -44.71 -46.59 -4.91
C THR A 658 -43.54 -46.16 -5.77
N ILE A 659 -42.72 -47.13 -6.21
CA ILE A 659 -41.71 -46.91 -7.25
C ILE A 659 -42.38 -47.20 -8.59
N ARG A 660 -42.41 -46.21 -9.49
CA ARG A 660 -42.98 -46.36 -10.84
C ARG A 660 -41.85 -46.25 -11.87
N LEU A 661 -41.75 -47.21 -12.77
CA LEU A 661 -40.74 -47.25 -13.82
C LEU A 661 -41.42 -46.89 -15.16
N GLY A 662 -41.64 -45.59 -15.39
CA GLY A 662 -42.22 -45.06 -16.63
C GLY A 662 -43.22 -43.91 -16.42
N GLY A 663 -43.72 -43.35 -17.53
CA GLY A 663 -44.43 -42.06 -17.65
C GLY A 663 -45.78 -41.89 -16.92
N ASN A 664 -46.49 -40.80 -17.24
CA ASN A 664 -47.61 -40.29 -16.44
C ASN A 664 -48.97 -40.98 -16.67
N THR A 665 -49.04 -41.93 -17.59
CA THR A 665 -50.26 -42.70 -17.87
C THR A 665 -50.28 -43.99 -17.06
N ALA A 666 -51.45 -44.61 -16.91
CA ALA A 666 -51.70 -45.78 -16.06
C ALA A 666 -50.99 -47.08 -16.52
N SER A 667 -50.00 -47.01 -17.41
CA SER A 667 -49.52 -48.13 -18.22
C SER A 667 -48.13 -48.65 -17.84
N PHE A 668 -47.56 -48.21 -16.72
CA PHE A 668 -46.16 -48.50 -16.38
C PHE A 668 -46.01 -49.41 -15.15
N PRO A 669 -45.00 -50.30 -15.13
CA PRO A 669 -44.78 -51.17 -13.99
C PRO A 669 -44.54 -50.39 -12.70
N SER A 670 -45.13 -50.87 -11.61
CA SER A 670 -44.88 -50.33 -10.27
C SER A 670 -44.66 -51.42 -9.24
N TRP A 671 -43.72 -51.17 -8.33
CA TRP A 671 -43.50 -52.00 -7.15
C TRP A 671 -44.16 -51.33 -5.94
N LYS A 672 -45.01 -52.10 -5.25
CA LYS A 672 -45.79 -51.61 -4.11
C LYS A 672 -45.68 -52.57 -2.93
N ARG A 673 -45.41 -52.02 -1.75
CA ARG A 673 -45.70 -52.71 -0.48
C ARG A 673 -47.17 -52.55 -0.15
N ASN A 674 -47.85 -53.65 0.13
CA ASN A 674 -49.04 -53.61 0.99
C ASN A 674 -48.64 -54.20 2.37
N GLY A 675 -49.49 -54.06 3.38
CA GLY A 675 -49.20 -54.53 4.74
C GLY A 675 -48.92 -56.04 4.86
N ALA A 676 -49.12 -56.82 3.79
CA ALA A 676 -48.98 -58.28 3.75
C ALA A 676 -47.93 -58.80 2.75
N ALA A 677 -47.56 -58.03 1.71
CA ALA A 677 -46.70 -58.50 0.61
C ALA A 677 -45.98 -57.37 -0.14
N TRP A 678 -44.95 -57.76 -0.91
CA TRP A 678 -44.36 -56.97 -1.99
C TRP A 678 -45.01 -57.38 -3.31
N ASN A 679 -45.76 -56.47 -3.94
CA ASN A 679 -46.45 -56.73 -5.20
C ASN A 679 -45.73 -56.00 -6.35
N ALA A 680 -45.46 -56.72 -7.45
CA ALA A 680 -45.03 -56.12 -8.71
C ALA A 680 -46.23 -56.06 -9.67
N ARG A 681 -46.68 -54.85 -10.00
CA ARG A 681 -47.69 -54.63 -11.06
C ARG A 681 -46.96 -54.24 -12.33
N LEU A 682 -47.31 -54.86 -13.46
CA LEU A 682 -46.69 -54.56 -14.76
C LEU A 682 -47.33 -53.33 -15.44
N ALA A 683 -48.55 -52.97 -15.07
CA ALA A 683 -49.27 -51.71 -15.33
C ALA A 683 -50.47 -51.60 -14.37
N ASP A 684 -51.12 -50.44 -14.24
CA ASP A 684 -52.25 -50.22 -13.31
C ASP A 684 -53.51 -51.02 -13.68
N ASP A 685 -53.63 -51.43 -14.96
CA ASP A 685 -54.67 -52.31 -15.49
C ASP A 685 -54.29 -53.81 -15.47
N SER A 686 -53.08 -54.13 -15.01
CA SER A 686 -52.62 -55.50 -14.87
C SER A 686 -52.96 -56.05 -13.49
N ALA A 687 -53.34 -57.32 -13.40
CA ALA A 687 -53.31 -58.05 -12.13
C ALA A 687 -51.88 -58.03 -11.54
N ASP A 688 -51.77 -58.13 -10.21
CA ASP A 688 -50.46 -58.30 -9.56
C ASP A 688 -49.73 -59.49 -10.21
N ALA A 689 -48.53 -59.24 -10.74
CA ALA A 689 -47.73 -60.27 -11.39
C ALA A 689 -46.84 -60.95 -10.36
N ASN A 690 -46.76 -62.29 -10.43
CA ASN A 690 -45.85 -63.05 -9.59
C ASN A 690 -44.41 -62.70 -9.94
N VAL A 691 -43.59 -62.42 -8.91
CA VAL A 691 -42.14 -62.28 -9.06
C VAL A 691 -41.53 -63.68 -9.09
N THR A 692 -41.13 -64.14 -10.28
CA THR A 692 -40.36 -65.39 -10.42
C THR A 692 -38.91 -65.14 -10.01
N ALA A 693 -38.59 -65.38 -8.74
CA ALA A 693 -37.20 -65.47 -8.30
C ALA A 693 -36.68 -66.91 -8.50
N GLY A 694 -35.39 -67.06 -8.78
CA GLY A 694 -34.73 -68.36 -8.92
C GLY A 694 -34.77 -69.20 -7.62
N ALA A 695 -34.18 -70.40 -7.66
CA ALA A 695 -34.24 -71.38 -6.57
C ALA A 695 -33.98 -70.78 -5.18
N PHE A 696 -34.97 -70.89 -4.29
CA PHE A 696 -34.85 -70.58 -2.87
C PHE A 696 -34.43 -71.85 -2.11
N THR A 697 -33.41 -71.77 -1.25
CA THR A 697 -33.04 -72.84 -0.32
C THR A 697 -33.79 -72.63 1.00
N ALA A 698 -34.90 -73.34 1.21
CA ALA A 698 -35.64 -73.32 2.48
C ALA A 698 -35.33 -74.60 3.29
N ALA A 699 -34.84 -74.45 4.53
CA ALA A 699 -34.35 -75.53 5.38
C ALA A 699 -35.45 -76.26 6.20
N THR A 700 -36.71 -76.28 5.75
CA THR A 700 -37.79 -76.90 6.53
C THR A 700 -38.78 -77.68 5.65
N TYR A 701 -38.79 -79.00 5.85
CA TYR A 701 -39.58 -79.97 5.09
C TYR A 701 -41.05 -79.94 5.52
N THR A 702 -41.94 -79.54 4.60
CA THR A 702 -43.37 -79.82 4.71
C THR A 702 -43.80 -80.58 3.46
N THR A 703 -44.31 -81.80 3.62
CA THR A 703 -45.15 -82.39 2.57
C THR A 703 -46.57 -81.89 2.80
N ALA A 704 -47.18 -81.32 1.77
CA ALA A 704 -48.46 -80.61 1.87
C ALA A 704 -49.61 -81.47 2.47
N THR A 705 -49.52 -82.80 2.43
CA THR A 705 -50.44 -83.75 3.08
C THR A 705 -49.72 -85.04 3.50
N ASN A 706 -50.07 -85.59 4.67
CA ASN A 706 -49.57 -86.90 5.14
C ASN A 706 -50.22 -88.05 4.37
N CYS A 707 -49.46 -89.11 4.03
CA CYS A 707 -50.04 -90.30 3.40
C CYS A 707 -51.04 -91.00 4.33
N ALA A 708 -52.13 -91.53 3.78
CA ALA A 708 -53.01 -92.48 4.46
C ALA A 708 -53.40 -93.60 3.48
N SER A 709 -52.76 -94.78 3.61
CA SER A 709 -52.90 -95.86 2.63
C SER A 709 -52.90 -97.24 3.28
N SER A 710 -54.00 -97.98 3.18
CA SER A 710 -54.05 -99.38 3.66
C SER A 710 -53.16 -100.33 2.84
N GLY A 711 -52.76 -99.93 1.62
CA GLY A 711 -51.87 -100.70 0.74
C GLY A 711 -50.43 -100.20 0.64
N GLY A 712 -50.07 -99.12 1.34
CA GLY A 712 -48.70 -98.58 1.36
C GLY A 712 -48.31 -97.65 0.20
N ALA A 713 -49.23 -97.27 -0.71
CA ALA A 713 -48.95 -96.30 -1.76
C ALA A 713 -48.99 -94.85 -1.22
N CYS A 714 -47.83 -94.22 -1.05
CA CYS A 714 -47.66 -92.95 -0.34
C CYS A 714 -47.04 -91.80 -1.13
N GLY A 715 -46.81 -91.96 -2.44
CA GLY A 715 -46.40 -90.87 -3.34
C GLY A 715 -45.08 -90.23 -2.92
N SER A 716 -45.06 -88.92 -2.62
CA SER A 716 -43.87 -88.23 -2.13
C SER A 716 -43.94 -87.87 -0.64
N ALA A 717 -44.86 -88.49 0.11
CA ALA A 717 -45.10 -88.13 1.50
C ALA A 717 -43.98 -88.68 2.41
N ALA A 718 -43.27 -87.76 3.08
CA ALA A 718 -42.23 -88.07 4.07
C ALA A 718 -42.82 -88.51 5.42
N ALA A 719 -44.12 -88.34 5.63
CA ALA A 719 -44.84 -88.86 6.79
C ALA A 719 -46.22 -89.39 6.37
N GLY A 720 -46.73 -90.37 7.12
CA GLY A 720 -48.03 -90.96 6.81
C GLY A 720 -48.44 -92.11 7.72
N ARG A 721 -49.48 -92.82 7.29
CA ARG A 721 -50.03 -93.99 7.96
C ARG A 721 -50.35 -95.10 6.96
N VAL A 722 -50.06 -96.33 7.36
CA VAL A 722 -50.22 -97.55 6.55
C VAL A 722 -50.73 -98.72 7.38
N THR A 723 -51.17 -99.80 6.74
CA THR A 723 -51.51 -101.06 7.43
C THR A 723 -50.66 -102.23 6.99
N ILE A 724 -50.32 -103.12 7.94
CA ILE A 724 -49.96 -104.52 7.65
C ILE A 724 -51.25 -105.34 7.75
N ALA A 725 -51.65 -105.98 6.66
CA ALA A 725 -52.89 -106.75 6.58
C ALA A 725 -52.93 -107.89 7.62
N ALA A 726 -54.13 -108.33 7.99
CA ALA A 726 -54.27 -109.53 8.82
C ALA A 726 -53.61 -110.74 8.13
N ALA A 727 -52.97 -111.60 8.91
CA ALA A 727 -52.11 -112.71 8.49
C ALA A 727 -50.83 -112.34 7.71
N ALA A 728 -50.62 -111.06 7.36
CA ALA A 728 -49.37 -110.60 6.75
C ALA A 728 -48.35 -110.18 7.83
N THR A 729 -47.06 -110.31 7.51
CA THR A 729 -45.97 -109.81 8.36
C THR A 729 -45.27 -108.59 7.77
N THR A 730 -45.61 -108.16 6.54
CA THR A 730 -44.92 -107.06 5.86
C THR A 730 -45.87 -106.11 5.14
N VAL A 731 -45.42 -104.85 4.95
CA VAL A 731 -46.02 -103.89 4.01
C VAL A 731 -44.90 -103.10 3.33
N THR A 732 -45.04 -102.87 2.02
CA THR A 732 -44.14 -101.97 1.27
C THR A 732 -44.78 -100.58 1.23
N VAL A 733 -44.09 -99.60 1.80
CA VAL A 733 -44.48 -98.19 1.75
C VAL A 733 -43.78 -97.54 0.55
N ALA A 734 -44.50 -97.38 -0.55
CA ALA A 734 -44.03 -96.73 -1.76
C ALA A 734 -44.07 -95.21 -1.59
N THR A 735 -42.94 -94.62 -1.22
CA THR A 735 -42.74 -93.17 -1.14
C THR A 735 -41.41 -92.75 -1.73
N THR A 736 -41.43 -91.72 -2.57
CA THR A 736 -40.21 -91.17 -3.19
C THR A 736 -39.39 -90.33 -2.21
N ALA A 737 -39.91 -90.05 -1.02
CA ALA A 737 -39.21 -89.28 0.01
C ALA A 737 -38.09 -90.07 0.71
N VAL A 738 -38.06 -91.40 0.57
CA VAL A 738 -37.01 -92.22 1.19
C VAL A 738 -35.70 -92.11 0.44
N THR A 739 -34.58 -91.98 1.14
CA THR A 739 -33.23 -92.06 0.62
C THR A 739 -32.54 -93.32 1.15
N ALA A 740 -31.33 -93.61 0.66
CA ALA A 740 -30.53 -94.72 1.18
C ALA A 740 -30.19 -94.55 2.67
N ASN A 741 -30.12 -93.30 3.16
CA ASN A 741 -29.69 -92.95 4.52
C ASN A 741 -30.84 -92.55 5.45
N SER A 742 -32.10 -92.63 5.01
CA SER A 742 -33.22 -92.19 5.83
C SER A 742 -33.31 -92.91 7.18
N GLU A 743 -33.48 -92.14 8.24
CA GLU A 743 -34.02 -92.61 9.51
C GLU A 743 -35.55 -92.67 9.40
N ILE A 744 -36.11 -93.85 9.62
CA ILE A 744 -37.55 -94.10 9.46
C ILE A 744 -38.10 -94.52 10.81
N LEU A 745 -38.88 -93.64 11.41
CA LEU A 745 -39.55 -93.87 12.69
C LEU A 745 -40.93 -94.44 12.42
N MET A 746 -41.26 -95.54 13.11
CA MET A 746 -42.51 -96.29 12.95
C MET A 746 -43.19 -96.42 14.32
N GLN A 747 -44.49 -96.18 14.38
CA GLN A 747 -45.28 -96.36 15.61
C GLN A 747 -46.62 -97.02 15.29
N GLU A 748 -46.92 -98.14 15.97
CA GLU A 748 -48.24 -98.76 15.92
C GLU A 748 -49.26 -97.88 16.67
N ASP A 749 -50.37 -97.61 16.02
CA ASP A 749 -51.44 -96.76 16.54
C ASP A 749 -52.80 -97.34 16.11
N SER A 750 -53.46 -97.97 17.07
CA SER A 750 -54.76 -98.62 16.87
C SER A 750 -55.91 -97.62 16.68
N THR A 751 -55.68 -96.32 16.86
CA THR A 751 -56.70 -95.28 16.68
C THR A 751 -56.81 -94.79 15.23
N LEU A 752 -55.89 -95.20 14.34
CA LEU A 752 -55.83 -94.73 12.95
C LEU A 752 -56.91 -95.31 12.02
N GLY A 753 -57.81 -96.15 12.54
CA GLY A 753 -58.74 -96.94 11.73
C GLY A 753 -59.63 -96.11 10.82
N THR A 754 -60.20 -95.02 11.34
CA THR A 754 -61.02 -94.09 10.54
C THR A 754 -60.22 -93.45 9.41
N ALA A 755 -58.97 -93.06 9.67
CA ALA A 755 -58.14 -92.39 8.67
C ALA A 755 -57.61 -93.34 7.59
N LEU A 756 -57.53 -94.63 7.88
CA LEU A 756 -57.14 -95.69 6.95
C LEU A 756 -58.34 -96.43 6.34
N SER A 757 -59.57 -96.10 6.78
CA SER A 757 -60.80 -96.81 6.43
C SER A 757 -60.76 -98.32 6.72
N VAL A 758 -60.15 -98.70 7.85
CA VAL A 758 -60.03 -100.10 8.32
C VAL A 758 -60.27 -100.19 9.84
N THR A 759 -60.64 -101.36 10.35
CA THR A 759 -60.61 -101.61 11.80
C THR A 759 -59.19 -102.02 12.19
N CYS A 760 -58.49 -101.21 12.98
CA CYS A 760 -57.13 -101.53 13.42
C CYS A 760 -57.11 -102.62 14.50
N ASN A 761 -56.02 -103.37 14.57
CA ASN A 761 -55.78 -104.35 15.62
C ASN A 761 -55.64 -103.64 16.98
N ALA A 762 -56.46 -104.04 17.96
CA ALA A 762 -56.39 -103.50 19.32
C ALA A 762 -55.25 -104.12 20.14
N THR A 763 -54.78 -105.33 19.79
CA THR A 763 -53.65 -105.97 20.45
C THR A 763 -52.36 -105.36 19.90
N THR A 764 -51.80 -104.39 20.62
CA THR A 764 -50.52 -103.75 20.31
C THR A 764 -49.34 -104.52 20.91
N GLY A 765 -48.10 -104.13 20.57
CA GLY A 765 -46.87 -104.67 21.18
C GLY A 765 -46.01 -105.52 20.24
N ARG A 766 -46.30 -105.48 18.93
CA ARG A 766 -45.41 -106.02 17.90
C ARG A 766 -44.22 -105.08 17.75
N THR A 767 -43.06 -105.63 17.40
CA THR A 767 -41.92 -104.81 16.98
C THR A 767 -41.94 -104.67 15.47
N TYR A 768 -41.59 -103.48 14.97
CA TYR A 768 -41.58 -103.15 13.55
C TYR A 768 -40.17 -102.77 13.16
N THR A 769 -39.64 -103.42 12.12
CA THR A 769 -38.31 -103.12 11.58
C THR A 769 -38.42 -102.75 10.11
N VAL A 770 -37.62 -101.78 9.68
CA VAL A 770 -37.46 -101.48 8.26
C VAL A 770 -36.39 -102.42 7.71
N THR A 771 -36.83 -103.38 6.90
CA THR A 771 -35.95 -104.45 6.38
C THR A 771 -35.35 -104.10 5.01
N THR A 772 -35.93 -103.17 4.27
CA THR A 772 -35.40 -102.73 2.97
C THR A 772 -35.72 -101.26 2.73
N ARG A 773 -34.77 -100.51 2.17
CA ARG A 773 -34.94 -99.15 1.64
C ARG A 773 -34.52 -99.14 0.18
N THR A 774 -35.35 -98.58 -0.69
CA THR A 774 -35.04 -98.31 -2.09
C THR A 774 -35.17 -96.82 -2.30
N ALA A 775 -34.03 -96.12 -2.33
CA ALA A 775 -33.96 -94.66 -2.43
C ALA A 775 -34.80 -94.15 -3.62
N GLY A 776 -35.61 -93.13 -3.38
CA GLY A 776 -36.52 -92.53 -4.35
C GLY A 776 -37.77 -93.36 -4.65
N THR A 777 -37.97 -94.52 -4.03
CA THR A 777 -39.06 -95.45 -4.42
C THR A 777 -39.89 -95.98 -3.26
N SER A 778 -39.29 -96.68 -2.29
CA SER A 778 -40.06 -97.39 -1.25
C SER A 778 -39.22 -97.86 -0.07
N PHE A 779 -39.86 -98.20 1.04
CA PHE A 779 -39.27 -99.01 2.11
C PHE A 779 -40.22 -100.13 2.56
N ILE A 780 -39.68 -101.21 3.11
CA ILE A 780 -40.47 -102.36 3.60
C ILE A 780 -40.44 -102.39 5.11
N VAL A 781 -41.62 -102.46 5.72
CA VAL A 781 -41.82 -102.65 7.16
C VAL A 781 -42.15 -104.12 7.41
N THR A 782 -41.47 -104.73 8.38
CA THR A 782 -41.73 -106.10 8.84
C THR A 782 -42.14 -106.11 10.31
N ALA A 783 -43.25 -106.78 10.64
CA ALA A 783 -43.71 -107.00 11.99
C ALA A 783 -43.17 -108.32 12.56
N SER A 784 -42.88 -108.36 13.86
CA SER A 784 -42.41 -109.58 14.53
C SER A 784 -43.43 -110.72 14.59
N ALA A 785 -44.73 -110.42 14.44
CA ALA A 785 -45.80 -111.39 14.33
C ALA A 785 -46.95 -110.84 13.47
N ALA A 786 -47.63 -111.70 12.72
CA ALA A 786 -48.76 -111.29 11.89
C ALA A 786 -49.97 -110.88 12.76
N PRO A 787 -50.73 -109.82 12.41
CA PRO A 787 -52.00 -109.50 13.06
C PRO A 787 -53.01 -110.62 12.76
N ALA A 788 -53.65 -111.21 13.78
CA ALA A 788 -54.49 -112.40 13.56
C ALA A 788 -55.84 -112.11 12.87
N VAL A 789 -56.51 -111.00 13.21
CA VAL A 789 -57.89 -110.70 12.75
C VAL A 789 -57.97 -109.36 12.03
N ASN A 790 -57.54 -108.30 12.71
CA ASN A 790 -57.54 -106.94 12.17
C ASN A 790 -56.13 -106.51 11.77
N PRO A 791 -55.94 -105.70 10.72
CA PRO A 791 -54.63 -105.19 10.31
C PRO A 791 -53.93 -104.38 11.41
N ALA A 792 -52.60 -104.45 11.47
CA ALA A 792 -51.81 -103.53 12.31
C ALA A 792 -51.69 -102.18 11.61
N CYS A 793 -52.15 -101.11 12.26
CA CYS A 793 -52.11 -99.75 11.73
C CYS A 793 -50.89 -99.02 12.26
N LEU A 794 -50.08 -98.46 11.35
CA LEU A 794 -48.81 -97.84 11.67
C LEU A 794 -48.79 -96.41 11.18
N SER A 795 -48.17 -95.52 11.95
CA SER A 795 -47.71 -94.22 11.48
C SER A 795 -46.21 -94.29 11.18
N TYR A 796 -45.75 -93.52 10.19
CA TYR A 796 -44.35 -93.42 9.83
C TYR A 796 -43.91 -91.97 9.62
N LYS A 797 -42.63 -91.69 9.89
CA LYS A 797 -41.94 -90.44 9.57
C LYS A 797 -40.54 -90.73 9.04
N ILE A 798 -40.17 -90.07 7.94
CA ILE A 798 -38.86 -90.14 7.29
C ILE A 798 -38.08 -88.88 7.65
N VAL A 799 -36.86 -89.07 8.15
CA VAL A 799 -35.85 -88.02 8.32
C VAL A 799 -34.68 -88.38 7.39
N ASN A 800 -34.39 -87.51 6.42
CA ASN A 800 -33.31 -87.69 5.44
C ASN A 800 -32.00 -87.09 5.90
#